data_AF-A0A212IJ01-F1
#
_entry.id   AF-A0A212IJ01-F1
#
_cell.length_a   1.000
_cell.length_b   1.000
_cell.length_c   1.000
_cell.angle_alpha   90.00
_cell.angle_beta   90.00
_cell.angle_gamma   90.00
#
_symmetry.space_group_name_H-M   'P 1'
#
loop_
_entity.id
_entity.type
_entity.pdbx_description
1 polymer ?
#
loop_
_entity_poly.entity_id
_entity_poly.type
_entity_poly.pdbx_seq_one_letter_code
_entity_poly.pdbx_strand_id
1 'polypeptide(L)'
;MGKGGGSSKTPHEAPDDLKSSQMLTVVDAICEGPIEGPVDGLKSVRINKTPVLDSDGNAMVHGVTVVYRVGEDEQTAMEGFEDSGAETLLGVEVKKSEPVTRTITTKTLDRLRFTFGVQSLVSTSTKGDRNPTSVQMLIQFRRDGLWRTERDITITGKTTTQFLASVVIDDLPPRPFEVRMLRLTDDSTTDLLQNKTVWSGFTEIIDVKQCYPNTAVIGVKVDAEQFGSQQVTRNYHLRGRIVPVPSNYDPLKQTCTGIWDGTFKPAWTDNPAWCVLDMLTHPRYGMGSRIGVADVDKWALYAIAQYCDQPVPDGFGGTEPRITCNAYLTDQRKAWDVLGDFCSLMRCMPVWNGSTLTFVQDRPADKVWTYTQSNVVMPADGAPFIYSFSALKERHNAAEVRYTDPNNGWETSTELVENDAAIRRYGRNVLKMDAFACTSRGQAHRAGLWAITTELLETQTVDFSVGAEGLRHVPGDIIEICDSDYAGVTVGGRILSVDSLTRTLTLDREVEIPPGGNVVLNLVGSDGQPVTVAVTAHPAPDSVTVSQLPDGVAEYSVWGLKLPDLRQRLFRCVAIRENDDGTYAITAVQHVPEKASIVDNGATFDPLPDTGITNTLPAVQHLTTEILAEEGQYQARARWDTPRVVKGVNFSLRLTVKAEDNSDRLASSLILTKTEHTFRNLTPGRYTLTVRAVNSQGQQGDPASTDFSIAAPAVPSYVELTPGYFQITATPRQAVYDPTVQYEFWFTDTQIADTRQVETDARYLGTALYWIAASSSIKPGKDYYFYIRAVNQVGKSAFVEAKGQASNDAAGYLDFFKGKITESHLGKELLEKVELTEDNASRLDQFSEEWQDANGKWNAMWGVKIEQTKDGKHYVAGLGLSMEDTEEGKVSQFLVAANRIAFIDPANGNETPMFVAQGNQIFMNEVFLKYLTAPTITSGGNPPTFMLTPDGKLTARNADISGHISANSGALNNVTIEENCTIKGTLRAERILGDIVKAAGREFPYFITSNGEKRYANGTLTVVIEDDQSFDRQVSIPGITFQGAAYDSQTSNDVWDDCTLTVRKNGVEIYNQTSRGVPAVFTRTLDMPAGSGRMTLSFSVNTHGNSSGWPYSRISDLLVIVTKKSSAGITIS
;
A
#
# COMPACT_ATOMS: atom_id res chain seq x y z
N MET A 1 24.90 54.91 -63.28
CA MET A 1 24.15 54.18 -64.35
C MET A 1 24.96 52.93 -64.69
N GLY A 2 24.48 51.69 -64.72
CA GLY A 2 23.16 51.11 -64.43
C GLY A 2 23.34 49.60 -64.13
N LYS A 3 22.61 49.10 -63.14
CA LYS A 3 21.56 48.05 -63.23
C LYS A 3 22.03 46.59 -63.29
N GLY A 4 21.74 45.87 -62.21
CA GLY A 4 21.74 44.41 -62.12
C GLY A 4 21.30 43.96 -60.74
N GLY A 5 20.09 44.33 -60.31
CA GLY A 5 19.50 43.83 -59.05
C GLY A 5 19.16 42.36 -59.19
N GLY A 6 20.01 41.48 -58.62
CA GLY A 6 19.70 40.09 -58.40
C GLY A 6 18.92 39.96 -57.09
N SER A 7 17.67 39.51 -57.16
CA SER A 7 16.91 39.13 -55.97
C SER A 7 17.66 38.02 -55.23
N SER A 8 18.07 38.29 -53.99
CA SER A 8 18.50 37.26 -53.06
C SER A 8 17.36 36.24 -52.89
N LYS A 9 17.51 35.05 -53.46
CA LYS A 9 16.62 33.91 -53.17
C LYS A 9 17.17 33.23 -51.92
N THR A 10 16.41 33.26 -50.83
CA THR A 10 16.71 32.45 -49.65
C THR A 10 16.63 30.97 -50.03
N PRO A 11 17.70 30.17 -49.80
CA PRO A 11 17.68 28.74 -50.07
C PRO A 11 16.54 28.06 -49.29
N HIS A 12 15.80 27.19 -49.98
CA HIS A 12 14.73 26.41 -49.39
C HIS A 12 15.26 25.08 -48.84
N GLU A 13 14.95 24.79 -47.58
CA GLU A 13 15.23 23.49 -46.96
C GLU A 13 13.91 22.73 -46.78
N ALA A 14 13.76 21.61 -47.47
CA ALA A 14 12.66 20.68 -47.23
C ALA A 14 12.79 20.07 -45.81
N PRO A 15 11.68 19.76 -45.14
CA PRO A 15 11.73 19.11 -43.82
C PRO A 15 12.33 17.70 -43.93
N ASP A 16 12.95 17.22 -42.85
CA ASP A 16 13.35 15.82 -42.75
C ASP A 16 12.08 14.96 -42.53
N ASP A 17 11.81 14.02 -43.44
CA ASP A 17 10.57 13.23 -43.50
C ASP A 17 10.79 11.71 -43.36
N LEU A 18 12.05 11.27 -43.29
CA LEU A 18 12.43 9.89 -43.02
C LEU A 18 12.77 9.70 -41.54
N LYS A 19 12.08 8.77 -40.88
CA LYS A 19 12.28 8.45 -39.46
C LYS A 19 12.43 6.95 -39.21
N SER A 20 13.42 6.57 -38.43
CA SER A 20 13.72 5.17 -38.12
C SER A 20 12.68 4.61 -37.15
N SER A 21 11.88 3.64 -37.59
CA SER A 21 10.93 2.92 -36.74
C SER A 21 11.57 1.66 -36.13
N GLN A 22 11.39 1.43 -34.83
CA GLN A 22 11.75 0.18 -34.16
C GLN A 22 10.49 -0.54 -33.69
N MET A 23 10.42 -1.85 -33.86
CA MET A 23 9.25 -2.64 -33.43
C MET A 23 9.50 -3.26 -32.06
N LEU A 24 8.62 -2.98 -31.10
CA LEU A 24 8.54 -3.71 -29.84
C LEU A 24 7.69 -4.97 -30.06
N THR A 25 8.20 -6.13 -29.63
CA THR A 25 7.49 -7.42 -29.68
C THR A 25 7.49 -8.03 -28.28
N VAL A 26 6.31 -8.33 -27.74
CA VAL A 26 6.13 -8.87 -26.37
C VAL A 26 5.12 -10.01 -26.39
N VAL A 27 5.37 -11.05 -25.58
CA VAL A 27 4.42 -12.12 -25.28
C VAL A 27 4.11 -12.07 -23.79
N ASP A 28 2.86 -11.77 -23.44
CA ASP A 28 2.38 -11.76 -22.06
C ASP A 28 1.63 -13.08 -21.78
N ALA A 29 2.01 -13.77 -20.70
CA ALA A 29 1.22 -14.87 -20.13
C ALA A 29 0.10 -14.26 -19.29
N ILE A 30 -1.16 -14.59 -19.62
CA ILE A 30 -2.34 -13.96 -19.03
C ILE A 30 -2.81 -14.73 -17.81
N CYS A 31 -3.24 -15.98 -18.01
CA CYS A 31 -3.78 -16.83 -16.95
C CYS A 31 -3.90 -18.28 -17.41
N GLU A 32 -4.41 -19.14 -16.53
CA GLU A 32 -4.79 -20.50 -16.86
C GLU A 32 -6.01 -20.53 -17.82
N GLY A 33 -5.86 -21.20 -18.96
CA GLY A 33 -6.91 -21.42 -19.95
C GLY A 33 -7.63 -22.77 -19.82
N PRO A 34 -8.70 -23.00 -20.62
CA PRO A 34 -9.16 -22.12 -21.69
C PRO A 34 -9.92 -20.89 -21.16
N ILE A 35 -9.69 -19.73 -21.78
CA ILE A 35 -10.46 -18.49 -21.58
C ILE A 35 -11.38 -18.23 -22.78
N GLU A 36 -12.41 -17.41 -22.59
CA GLU A 36 -13.27 -16.96 -23.70
C GLU A 36 -12.54 -15.96 -24.62
N GLY A 37 -11.69 -15.09 -24.05
CA GLY A 37 -10.83 -14.18 -24.79
C GLY A 37 -11.26 -12.70 -24.75
N PRO A 38 -10.78 -11.85 -25.68
CA PRO A 38 -11.05 -10.42 -25.68
C PRO A 38 -12.53 -10.08 -25.78
N VAL A 39 -13.02 -9.17 -24.93
CA VAL A 39 -14.45 -8.81 -24.87
C VAL A 39 -14.96 -8.18 -26.18
N ASP A 40 -14.11 -7.38 -26.82
CA ASP A 40 -14.42 -6.62 -28.04
C ASP A 40 -13.19 -6.53 -28.96
N GLY A 41 -12.56 -7.67 -29.23
CA GLY A 41 -11.40 -7.77 -30.13
C GLY A 41 -10.28 -6.78 -29.82
N LEU A 42 -9.80 -6.04 -30.83
CA LEU A 42 -8.72 -5.05 -30.65
C LEU A 42 -9.09 -3.85 -29.76
N LYS A 43 -10.37 -3.52 -29.58
CA LYS A 43 -10.81 -2.46 -28.64
C LYS A 43 -10.51 -2.83 -27.19
N SER A 44 -10.36 -4.12 -26.91
CA SER A 44 -10.00 -4.63 -25.60
C SER A 44 -8.51 -4.54 -25.26
N VAL A 45 -7.68 -4.16 -26.23
CA VAL A 45 -6.24 -3.97 -26.03
C VAL A 45 -5.98 -2.49 -25.87
N ARG A 46 -5.28 -2.12 -24.80
CA ARG A 46 -4.86 -0.73 -24.55
C ARG A 46 -3.35 -0.64 -24.48
N ILE A 47 -2.78 0.34 -25.17
CA ILE A 47 -1.37 0.71 -25.11
C ILE A 47 -1.26 2.05 -24.41
N ASN A 48 -0.50 2.15 -23.31
CA ASN A 48 -0.43 3.37 -22.49
C ASN A 48 -1.81 3.90 -22.08
N LYS A 49 -2.66 2.98 -21.59
CA LYS A 49 -4.06 3.21 -21.21
C LYS A 49 -4.98 3.68 -22.36
N THR A 50 -4.47 3.82 -23.59
CA THR A 50 -5.23 4.21 -24.77
C THR A 50 -5.69 2.98 -25.53
N PRO A 51 -7.00 2.79 -25.79
CA PRO A 51 -7.46 1.64 -26.58
C PRO A 51 -6.89 1.70 -28.00
N VAL A 52 -6.57 0.53 -28.58
CA VAL A 52 -6.00 0.46 -29.94
C VAL A 52 -7.00 0.98 -30.97
N LEU A 53 -8.28 0.65 -30.79
CA LEU A 53 -9.39 1.14 -31.60
C LEU A 53 -10.39 1.93 -30.73
N ASP A 54 -11.02 2.96 -31.29
CA ASP A 54 -12.14 3.66 -30.65
C ASP A 54 -13.47 2.88 -30.73
N SER A 55 -14.56 3.48 -30.23
CA SER A 55 -15.90 2.88 -30.27
C SER A 55 -16.39 2.61 -31.70
N ASP A 56 -15.98 3.45 -32.66
CA ASP A 56 -16.39 3.39 -34.06
C ASP A 56 -15.48 2.47 -34.90
N GLY A 57 -14.39 1.96 -34.31
CA GLY A 57 -13.43 1.05 -34.93
C GLY A 57 -12.26 1.75 -35.63
N ASN A 58 -12.09 3.06 -35.45
CA ASN A 58 -10.92 3.78 -35.98
C ASN A 58 -9.69 3.51 -35.12
N ALA A 59 -8.53 3.38 -35.77
CA ALA A 59 -7.27 3.19 -35.07
C ALA A 59 -6.85 4.45 -34.31
N MET A 60 -6.78 4.33 -32.99
CA MET A 60 -6.23 5.34 -32.08
C MET A 60 -4.72 5.13 -31.85
N VAL A 61 -4.26 3.90 -32.03
CA VAL A 61 -2.83 3.52 -32.02
C VAL A 61 -2.54 2.76 -33.32
N HIS A 62 -1.60 3.26 -34.12
CA HIS A 62 -1.28 2.65 -35.42
C HIS A 62 -0.19 1.58 -35.30
N GLY A 63 -0.06 0.69 -36.28
CA GLY A 63 1.03 -0.29 -36.31
C GLY A 63 0.99 -1.35 -35.21
N VAL A 64 -0.16 -1.55 -34.55
CA VAL A 64 -0.35 -2.59 -33.53
C VAL A 64 -0.80 -3.89 -34.18
N THR A 65 -0.10 -4.99 -33.89
CA THR A 65 -0.53 -6.35 -34.22
C THR A 65 -0.71 -7.15 -32.94
N VAL A 66 -1.86 -7.80 -32.79
CA VAL A 66 -2.16 -8.63 -31.62
C VAL A 66 -2.48 -10.05 -32.09
N VAL A 67 -1.82 -11.03 -31.47
CA VAL A 67 -2.13 -12.46 -31.64
C VAL A 67 -2.39 -13.01 -30.26
N TYR A 68 -3.48 -13.73 -30.05
CA TYR A 68 -3.75 -14.36 -28.77
C TYR A 68 -4.01 -15.85 -28.93
N ARG A 69 -3.88 -16.55 -27.81
CA ARG A 69 -4.28 -17.93 -27.67
C ARG A 69 -5.04 -18.09 -26.35
N VAL A 70 -6.12 -18.85 -26.40
CA VAL A 70 -7.07 -18.98 -25.28
C VAL A 70 -6.60 -19.93 -24.18
N GLY A 71 -5.52 -20.68 -24.39
CA GLY A 71 -4.98 -21.66 -23.46
C GLY A 71 -5.74 -22.98 -23.51
N GLU A 72 -6.02 -23.50 -24.70
CA GLU A 72 -6.45 -24.89 -24.85
C GLU A 72 -5.28 -25.86 -24.59
N ASP A 73 -5.58 -27.13 -24.35
CA ASP A 73 -4.55 -28.17 -24.17
C ASP A 73 -3.79 -28.41 -25.48
N GLU A 74 -4.54 -28.58 -26.58
CA GLU A 74 -4.00 -28.60 -27.93
C GLU A 74 -4.02 -27.18 -28.51
N GLN A 75 -2.87 -26.50 -28.48
CA GLN A 75 -2.77 -25.12 -28.95
C GLN A 75 -1.63 -24.92 -29.93
N THR A 76 -1.86 -24.11 -30.97
CA THR A 76 -0.83 -23.74 -31.95
C THR A 76 0.15 -22.72 -31.40
N ALA A 77 1.40 -22.77 -31.86
CA ALA A 77 2.42 -21.80 -31.51
C ALA A 77 2.04 -20.37 -31.97
N MET A 78 2.66 -19.36 -31.36
CA MET A 78 2.40 -17.95 -31.72
C MET A 78 3.18 -17.54 -32.97
N GLU A 79 2.56 -17.75 -34.12
CA GLU A 79 3.15 -17.42 -35.42
C GLU A 79 3.59 -15.95 -35.50
N GLY A 80 4.82 -15.75 -36.00
CA GLY A 80 5.43 -14.44 -36.21
C GLY A 80 6.16 -13.85 -35.00
N PHE A 81 6.13 -14.47 -33.81
CA PHE A 81 6.91 -14.04 -32.63
C PHE A 81 8.26 -14.75 -32.58
N GLU A 82 9.31 -14.02 -32.18
CA GLU A 82 10.70 -14.48 -32.18
C GLU A 82 11.01 -15.20 -30.86
N ASP A 83 11.59 -16.41 -30.95
CA ASP A 83 12.11 -17.17 -29.79
C ASP A 83 13.54 -16.74 -29.46
N SER A 84 14.35 -16.62 -30.52
CA SER A 84 15.70 -16.07 -30.42
C SER A 84 16.07 -15.32 -31.70
N GLY A 85 16.83 -14.24 -31.52
CA GLY A 85 17.39 -13.44 -32.60
C GLY A 85 18.88 -13.24 -32.37
N ALA A 86 19.72 -13.82 -33.23
CA ALA A 86 21.17 -13.58 -33.21
C ALA A 86 21.51 -12.46 -34.21
N GLU A 87 21.81 -11.27 -33.70
CA GLU A 87 22.21 -10.15 -34.55
C GLU A 87 23.69 -10.21 -34.91
N THR A 88 23.98 -10.10 -36.21
CA THR A 88 25.32 -9.85 -36.72
C THR A 88 25.41 -8.41 -37.20
N LEU A 89 26.13 -7.58 -36.44
CA LEU A 89 26.45 -6.21 -36.81
C LEU A 89 27.48 -6.21 -37.95
N LEU A 90 27.19 -5.44 -39.00
CA LEU A 90 28.05 -5.29 -40.16
C LEU A 90 28.60 -3.87 -40.27
N GLY A 91 27.72 -2.87 -40.24
CA GLY A 91 28.08 -1.45 -40.39
C GLY A 91 28.78 -1.11 -41.72
N VAL A 92 28.54 -1.88 -42.78
CA VAL A 92 29.27 -1.75 -44.05
C VAL A 92 28.52 -0.86 -45.03
N GLU A 93 29.23 0.02 -45.72
CA GLU A 93 28.66 0.82 -46.81
C GLU A 93 28.34 -0.08 -48.02
N VAL A 94 27.13 0.05 -48.55
CA VAL A 94 26.71 -0.64 -49.78
C VAL A 94 26.90 0.31 -50.95
N LYS A 95 27.77 -0.04 -51.89
CA LYS A 95 28.08 0.76 -53.08
C LYS A 95 27.49 0.13 -54.33
N LYS A 96 27.34 0.92 -55.40
CA LYS A 96 26.81 0.43 -56.67
C LYS A 96 27.75 -0.58 -57.36
N SER A 97 29.05 -0.35 -57.31
CA SER A 97 30.05 -1.20 -57.97
C SER A 97 30.48 -2.43 -57.14
N GLU A 98 30.18 -2.44 -55.84
CA GLU A 98 30.67 -3.44 -54.89
C GLU A 98 29.52 -3.96 -54.00
N PRO A 99 28.86 -5.06 -54.40
CA PRO A 99 27.81 -5.68 -53.57
C PRO A 99 28.42 -6.36 -52.34
N VAL A 100 27.80 -6.19 -51.18
CA VAL A 100 28.25 -6.79 -49.93
C VAL A 100 27.61 -8.18 -49.79
N THR A 101 28.43 -9.23 -49.72
CA THR A 101 27.96 -10.64 -49.63
C THR A 101 28.29 -11.25 -48.27
N ARG A 102 27.39 -12.08 -47.74
CA ARG A 102 27.52 -12.85 -46.49
C ARG A 102 27.01 -14.28 -46.68
N THR A 103 27.55 -15.21 -45.92
CA THR A 103 27.13 -16.63 -45.93
C THR A 103 26.40 -16.95 -44.65
N ILE A 104 25.22 -17.55 -44.78
CA ILE A 104 24.38 -18.00 -43.67
C ILE A 104 24.61 -19.49 -43.49
N THR A 105 25.12 -19.89 -42.31
CA THR A 105 25.50 -21.28 -42.01
C THR A 105 24.67 -21.88 -40.87
N THR A 106 23.87 -21.08 -40.17
CA THR A 106 23.03 -21.50 -39.04
C THR A 106 22.03 -22.58 -39.47
N LYS A 107 22.09 -23.73 -38.79
CA LYS A 107 21.33 -24.94 -39.19
C LYS A 107 19.82 -24.80 -38.95
N THR A 108 19.44 -24.11 -37.88
CA THR A 108 18.05 -23.90 -37.44
C THR A 108 17.75 -22.42 -37.50
N LEU A 109 17.08 -21.99 -38.57
CA LEU A 109 16.80 -20.57 -38.86
C LEU A 109 15.48 -20.48 -39.61
N ASP A 110 14.50 -19.75 -39.08
CA ASP A 110 13.19 -19.63 -39.72
C ASP A 110 13.11 -18.36 -40.59
N ARG A 111 13.67 -17.23 -40.13
CA ARG A 111 13.60 -15.93 -40.83
C ARG A 111 14.91 -15.13 -40.74
N LEU A 112 15.14 -14.24 -41.70
CA LEU A 112 16.22 -13.25 -41.68
C LEU A 112 15.65 -11.83 -41.66
N ARG A 113 16.02 -11.03 -40.65
CA ARG A 113 15.79 -9.58 -40.64
C ARG A 113 17.03 -8.87 -41.16
N PHE A 114 16.91 -8.05 -42.19
CA PHE A 114 17.97 -7.19 -42.69
C PHE A 114 17.73 -5.76 -42.18
N THR A 115 18.72 -5.16 -41.52
CA THR A 115 18.67 -3.77 -41.04
C THR A 115 19.61 -2.92 -41.87
N PHE A 116 19.07 -1.95 -42.62
CA PHE A 116 19.80 -1.17 -43.61
C PHE A 116 19.27 0.26 -43.67
N GLY A 117 19.98 1.16 -44.33
CA GLY A 117 19.50 2.53 -44.51
C GLY A 117 20.55 3.46 -45.09
N VAL A 118 20.52 4.72 -44.66
CA VAL A 118 21.36 5.81 -45.16
C VAL A 118 21.93 6.63 -44.01
N GLN A 119 23.18 7.12 -44.13
CA GLN A 119 23.76 8.03 -43.14
C GLN A 119 23.16 9.44 -43.23
N SER A 120 22.80 9.85 -44.44
CA SER A 120 21.97 11.01 -44.76
C SER A 120 21.41 10.83 -46.18
N LEU A 121 20.29 11.46 -46.48
CA LEU A 121 19.65 11.44 -47.79
C LEU A 121 19.18 12.85 -48.15
N VAL A 122 19.96 13.55 -48.97
CA VAL A 122 19.63 14.92 -49.39
C VAL A 122 20.31 15.26 -50.70
N SER A 123 19.60 15.97 -51.57
CA SER A 123 20.19 16.59 -52.75
C SER A 123 20.19 18.11 -52.60
N THR A 124 21.36 18.71 -52.74
CA THR A 124 21.57 20.16 -52.69
C THR A 124 21.73 20.70 -54.11
N SER A 125 20.87 21.63 -54.50
CA SER A 125 20.99 22.31 -55.80
C SER A 125 22.18 23.27 -55.82
N THR A 126 22.63 23.68 -57.02
CA THR A 126 23.68 24.71 -57.19
C THR A 126 23.30 26.10 -56.64
N LYS A 127 22.05 26.28 -56.21
CA LYS A 127 21.54 27.49 -55.56
C LYS A 127 21.34 27.33 -54.04
N GLY A 128 21.76 26.21 -53.45
CA GLY A 128 21.68 25.93 -52.02
C GLY A 128 20.37 25.30 -51.53
N ASP A 129 19.36 25.11 -52.38
CA ASP A 129 18.11 24.44 -51.98
C ASP A 129 18.37 22.96 -51.64
N ARG A 130 17.90 22.47 -50.48
CA ARG A 130 18.04 21.08 -50.00
C ARG A 130 16.73 20.32 -50.19
N ASN A 131 16.72 19.36 -51.12
CA ASN A 131 15.53 18.64 -51.56
C ASN A 131 15.57 17.15 -51.20
N PRO A 132 14.40 16.49 -51.10
CA PRO A 132 14.30 15.04 -51.01
C PRO A 132 14.94 14.34 -52.21
N THR A 133 15.45 13.14 -51.99
CA THR A 133 16.02 12.28 -53.04
C THR A 133 15.71 10.82 -52.72
N SER A 134 16.17 9.88 -53.55
CA SER A 134 15.89 8.46 -53.39
C SER A 134 17.13 7.60 -53.61
N VAL A 135 17.20 6.48 -52.88
CA VAL A 135 18.18 5.43 -53.13
C VAL A 135 17.47 4.08 -53.23
N GLN A 136 17.91 3.27 -54.20
CA GLN A 136 17.39 1.94 -54.46
C GLN A 136 18.44 0.88 -54.16
N MET A 137 18.05 -0.15 -53.41
CA MET A 137 18.86 -1.29 -52.99
C MET A 137 18.10 -2.59 -53.24
N LEU A 138 18.83 -3.68 -53.50
CA LEU A 138 18.26 -5.02 -53.60
C LEU A 138 18.84 -5.91 -52.51
N ILE A 139 18.00 -6.76 -51.92
CA ILE A 139 18.42 -7.93 -51.16
C ILE A 139 18.26 -9.14 -52.07
N GLN A 140 19.34 -9.89 -52.24
CA GLN A 140 19.36 -11.07 -53.10
C GLN A 140 19.90 -12.29 -52.36
N PHE A 141 19.28 -13.44 -52.59
CA PHE A 141 19.78 -14.74 -52.13
C PHE A 141 20.33 -15.53 -53.30
N ARG A 142 21.32 -16.37 -53.02
CA ARG A 142 21.86 -17.31 -54.01
C ARG A 142 20.99 -18.57 -54.00
N ARG A 143 20.24 -18.76 -55.08
CA ARG A 143 19.40 -19.95 -55.33
C ARG A 143 19.88 -20.64 -56.59
N ASP A 144 20.11 -21.95 -56.52
CA ASP A 144 20.59 -22.77 -57.65
C ASP A 144 21.84 -22.19 -58.35
N GLY A 145 22.74 -21.61 -57.56
CA GLY A 145 23.97 -20.99 -58.06
C GLY A 145 23.81 -19.58 -58.66
N LEU A 146 22.58 -19.09 -58.84
CA LEU A 146 22.26 -17.76 -59.38
C LEU A 146 21.76 -16.81 -58.30
N TRP A 147 21.97 -15.51 -58.50
CA TRP A 147 21.44 -14.47 -57.63
C TRP A 147 19.99 -14.14 -57.99
N ARG A 148 19.06 -14.28 -57.04
CA ARG A 148 17.67 -13.87 -57.18
C ARG A 148 17.33 -12.74 -56.23
N THR A 149 16.56 -11.76 -56.70
CA THR A 149 16.06 -10.66 -55.87
C THR A 149 14.91 -11.15 -55.00
N GLU A 150 15.10 -11.10 -53.69
CA GLU A 150 14.07 -11.40 -52.70
C GLU A 150 13.29 -10.13 -52.35
N ARG A 151 13.99 -8.99 -52.27
CA ARG A 151 13.39 -7.68 -52.01
C ARG A 151 14.05 -6.58 -52.82
N ASP A 152 13.20 -5.71 -53.37
CA ASP A 152 13.55 -4.44 -54.00
C ASP A 152 13.12 -3.32 -53.05
N ILE A 153 14.08 -2.49 -52.65
CA ILE A 153 13.94 -1.49 -51.60
C ILE A 153 14.24 -0.13 -52.21
N THR A 154 13.30 0.80 -52.10
CA THR A 154 13.51 2.21 -52.43
C THR A 154 13.24 3.08 -51.21
N ILE A 155 14.27 3.77 -50.73
CA ILE A 155 14.15 4.78 -49.66
C ILE A 155 14.05 6.13 -50.35
N THR A 156 12.93 6.86 -50.14
CA THR A 156 12.69 8.18 -50.73
C THR A 156 12.34 9.18 -49.64
N GLY A 157 13.00 10.32 -49.65
CA GLY A 157 12.77 11.40 -48.69
C GLY A 157 14.00 12.28 -48.49
N LYS A 158 13.95 13.12 -47.46
CA LYS A 158 15.06 13.91 -46.96
C LYS A 158 15.37 13.52 -45.52
N THR A 159 16.63 13.29 -45.21
CA THR A 159 17.12 13.27 -43.83
C THR A 159 18.57 13.75 -43.77
N THR A 160 18.89 14.52 -42.74
CA THR A 160 20.24 14.98 -42.47
C THR A 160 20.99 14.12 -41.45
N THR A 161 20.29 13.17 -40.82
CA THR A 161 20.80 12.22 -39.84
C THR A 161 20.62 10.78 -40.34
N GLN A 162 21.21 9.81 -39.63
CA GLN A 162 21.11 8.41 -40.02
C GLN A 162 19.66 7.92 -39.96
N PHE A 163 19.21 7.32 -41.05
CA PHE A 163 17.94 6.60 -41.13
C PHE A 163 18.20 5.11 -41.32
N LEU A 164 17.56 4.27 -40.51
CA LEU A 164 17.59 2.82 -40.63
C LEU A 164 16.15 2.28 -40.77
N ALA A 165 16.01 1.28 -41.63
CA ALA A 165 14.81 0.48 -41.82
C ALA A 165 15.17 -1.01 -41.73
N SER A 166 14.17 -1.87 -41.55
CA SER A 166 14.39 -3.31 -41.59
C SER A 166 13.34 -4.06 -42.40
N VAL A 167 13.74 -5.19 -42.99
CA VAL A 167 12.84 -6.09 -43.73
C VAL A 167 13.10 -7.52 -43.30
N VAL A 168 12.03 -8.28 -43.08
CA VAL A 168 12.07 -9.71 -42.73
C VAL A 168 11.76 -10.57 -43.95
N ILE A 169 12.52 -11.65 -44.15
CA ILE A 169 12.34 -12.65 -45.21
C ILE A 169 12.31 -14.04 -44.56
N ASP A 170 11.33 -14.86 -44.92
CA ASP A 170 10.98 -16.15 -44.31
C ASP A 170 11.16 -17.37 -45.24
N ASP A 171 11.01 -17.20 -46.56
CA ASP A 171 11.33 -18.25 -47.54
C ASP A 171 12.85 -18.39 -47.75
N LEU A 172 13.54 -19.05 -46.82
CA LEU A 172 15.00 -19.18 -46.85
C LEU A 172 15.48 -20.39 -47.70
N PRO A 173 16.55 -20.26 -48.50
CA PRO A 173 17.14 -21.37 -49.25
C PRO A 173 17.72 -22.49 -48.34
N PRO A 174 17.99 -23.68 -48.89
CA PRO A 174 18.73 -24.73 -48.17
C PRO A 174 20.11 -24.23 -47.69
N ARG A 175 20.47 -24.57 -46.45
CA ARG A 175 21.71 -24.10 -45.82
C ARG A 175 22.92 -24.96 -46.25
N PRO A 176 24.14 -24.38 -46.34
CA PRO A 176 24.43 -22.96 -46.26
C PRO A 176 24.04 -22.23 -47.55
N PHE A 177 23.62 -20.97 -47.44
CA PHE A 177 23.31 -20.12 -48.59
C PHE A 177 23.97 -18.74 -48.45
N GLU A 178 24.13 -18.05 -49.57
CA GLU A 178 24.71 -16.71 -49.60
C GLU A 178 23.62 -15.66 -49.78
N VAL A 179 23.79 -14.55 -49.08
CA VAL A 179 22.95 -13.37 -49.16
C VAL A 179 23.82 -12.19 -49.55
N ARG A 180 23.29 -11.28 -50.37
CA ARG A 180 23.97 -10.03 -50.67
C ARG A 180 23.02 -8.85 -50.71
N MET A 181 23.56 -7.69 -50.35
CA MET A 181 22.91 -6.41 -50.54
C MET A 181 23.68 -5.63 -51.60
N LEU A 182 22.96 -5.06 -52.56
CA LEU A 182 23.54 -4.26 -53.63
C LEU A 182 22.74 -2.97 -53.82
N ARG A 183 23.40 -1.93 -54.30
CA ARG A 183 22.79 -0.65 -54.59
C ARG A 183 22.66 -0.46 -56.11
N LEU A 184 21.54 0.11 -56.57
CA LEU A 184 21.31 0.41 -57.99
C LEU A 184 21.52 1.90 -58.34
N THR A 185 21.24 2.79 -57.39
CA THR A 185 21.45 4.25 -57.54
C THR A 185 22.94 4.59 -57.51
N ASP A 186 23.37 5.60 -58.27
CA ASP A 186 24.78 6.02 -58.29
C ASP A 186 25.27 6.53 -56.93
N ASP A 187 26.52 6.20 -56.59
CA ASP A 187 27.17 6.60 -55.34
C ASP A 187 27.42 8.12 -55.31
N SER A 188 27.40 8.71 -54.11
CA SER A 188 27.72 10.12 -53.93
C SER A 188 29.19 10.41 -54.29
N THR A 189 29.40 11.32 -55.23
CA THR A 189 30.74 11.78 -55.65
C THR A 189 30.99 13.26 -55.34
N THR A 190 29.99 13.97 -54.82
CA THR A 190 30.06 15.41 -54.48
C THR A 190 29.19 15.71 -53.26
N ASP A 191 29.48 16.81 -52.55
CA ASP A 191 28.67 17.28 -51.41
C ASP A 191 27.24 17.71 -51.80
N LEU A 192 26.96 17.84 -53.11
CA LEU A 192 25.63 18.18 -53.64
C LEU A 192 24.64 17.02 -53.58
N LEU A 193 25.10 15.79 -53.35
CA LEU A 193 24.23 14.63 -53.18
C LEU A 193 24.78 13.80 -52.02
N GLN A 194 24.05 13.71 -50.92
CA GLN A 194 24.38 12.80 -49.83
C GLN A 194 23.37 11.67 -49.85
N ASN A 195 23.83 10.45 -50.08
CA ASN A 195 22.95 9.27 -50.18
C ASN A 195 23.70 8.00 -49.76
N LYS A 196 24.67 8.11 -48.86
CA LYS A 196 25.55 6.99 -48.46
C LYS A 196 24.73 5.91 -47.77
N THR A 197 24.64 4.74 -48.40
CA THR A 197 23.83 3.60 -47.94
C THR A 197 24.64 2.66 -47.08
N VAL A 198 24.04 2.16 -46.00
CA VAL A 198 24.68 1.29 -45.02
C VAL A 198 23.83 0.04 -44.82
N TRP A 199 24.46 -1.12 -44.87
CA TRP A 199 23.90 -2.34 -44.30
C TRP A 199 24.38 -2.44 -42.85
N SER A 200 23.49 -2.11 -41.92
CA SER A 200 23.79 -2.04 -40.48
C SER A 200 24.05 -3.43 -39.91
N GLY A 201 23.21 -4.40 -40.27
CA GLY A 201 23.35 -5.77 -39.81
C GLY A 201 22.24 -6.68 -40.34
N PHE A 202 22.30 -7.94 -39.96
CA PHE A 202 21.17 -8.86 -40.13
C PHE A 202 20.98 -9.70 -38.87
N THR A 203 19.74 -10.06 -38.58
CA THR A 203 19.36 -10.89 -37.44
C THR A 203 18.87 -12.23 -37.95
N GLU A 204 19.50 -13.29 -37.46
CA GLU A 204 19.07 -14.67 -37.65
C GLU A 204 17.97 -15.00 -36.62
N ILE A 205 16.73 -15.16 -37.08
CA ILE A 205 15.55 -15.31 -36.23
C ILE A 205 15.04 -16.76 -36.27
N ILE A 206 14.90 -17.35 -35.08
CA ILE A 206 14.17 -18.60 -34.85
C ILE A 206 12.81 -18.22 -34.27
N ASP A 207 11.73 -18.75 -34.85
CA ASP A 207 10.37 -18.45 -34.39
C ASP A 207 9.99 -19.32 -33.19
N VAL A 208 9.09 -18.80 -32.34
CA VAL A 208 8.53 -19.55 -31.22
C VAL A 208 7.79 -20.78 -31.75
N LYS A 209 8.37 -21.95 -31.49
CA LYS A 209 7.71 -23.26 -31.73
C LYS A 209 7.12 -23.85 -30.45
N GLN A 210 7.40 -23.22 -29.30
CA GLN A 210 6.88 -23.63 -28.01
C GLN A 210 5.39 -23.31 -27.91
N CYS A 211 4.57 -24.33 -27.72
CA CYS A 211 3.19 -24.16 -27.31
C CYS A 211 3.13 -24.01 -25.78
N TYR A 212 2.11 -23.31 -25.30
CA TYR A 212 1.83 -23.15 -23.86
C TYR A 212 0.48 -23.82 -23.53
N PRO A 213 0.41 -25.16 -23.45
CA PRO A 213 -0.82 -25.88 -23.16
C PRO A 213 -1.46 -25.37 -21.87
N ASN A 214 -2.78 -25.13 -21.92
CA ASN A 214 -3.58 -24.65 -20.79
C ASN A 214 -3.18 -23.26 -20.26
N THR A 215 -2.37 -22.48 -20.99
CA THR A 215 -2.01 -21.11 -20.63
C THR A 215 -2.49 -20.15 -21.72
N ALA A 216 -3.33 -19.20 -21.34
CA ALA A 216 -3.74 -18.12 -22.22
C ALA A 216 -2.59 -17.13 -22.38
N VAL A 217 -2.23 -16.80 -23.62
CA VAL A 217 -1.12 -15.90 -23.95
C VAL A 217 -1.55 -14.85 -24.97
N ILE A 218 -1.02 -13.64 -24.85
CA ILE A 218 -1.23 -12.55 -25.81
C ILE A 218 0.11 -12.01 -26.27
N GLY A 219 0.36 -12.12 -27.56
CA GLY A 219 1.46 -11.48 -28.25
C GLY A 219 1.04 -10.11 -28.79
N VAL A 220 1.81 -9.08 -28.46
CA VAL A 220 1.64 -7.72 -28.99
C VAL A 220 2.90 -7.28 -29.72
N LYS A 221 2.71 -6.75 -30.94
CA LYS A 221 3.73 -5.99 -31.66
C LYS A 221 3.27 -4.57 -31.82
N VAL A 222 4.13 -3.62 -31.54
CA VAL A 222 3.82 -2.20 -31.68
C VAL A 222 5.02 -1.42 -32.18
N ASP A 223 4.76 -0.43 -33.03
CA ASP A 223 5.75 0.53 -33.47
C ASP A 223 6.17 1.44 -32.29
N ALA A 224 7.41 1.31 -31.84
CA ALA A 224 7.95 2.01 -30.69
C ALA A 224 8.09 3.53 -30.94
N GLU A 225 8.09 3.98 -32.20
CA GLU A 225 8.27 5.40 -32.53
C GLU A 225 7.12 6.27 -31.99
N GLN A 226 5.91 5.72 -31.89
CA GLN A 226 4.73 6.44 -31.40
C GLN A 226 4.83 6.84 -29.92
N PHE A 227 5.79 6.28 -29.17
CA PHE A 227 5.91 6.46 -27.73
C PHE A 227 7.21 7.14 -27.29
N GLY A 228 8.14 7.42 -28.21
CA GLY A 228 9.41 8.08 -27.88
C GLY A 228 10.20 7.32 -26.80
N SER A 229 10.61 8.02 -25.73
CA SER A 229 11.29 7.43 -24.57
C SER A 229 10.35 6.88 -23.49
N GLN A 230 9.02 6.90 -23.72
CA GLN A 230 8.06 6.43 -22.73
C GLN A 230 8.03 4.90 -22.68
N GLN A 231 7.93 4.36 -21.46
CA GLN A 231 7.70 2.94 -21.26
C GLN A 231 6.33 2.54 -21.84
N VAL A 232 6.29 1.49 -22.66
CA VAL A 232 5.06 0.98 -23.26
C VAL A 232 4.37 0.01 -22.29
N THR A 233 3.20 0.41 -21.79
CA THR A 233 2.31 -0.41 -20.96
C THR A 233 1.23 -1.05 -21.83
N ARG A 234 0.84 -2.29 -21.50
CA ARG A 234 -0.24 -3.01 -22.17
C ARG A 234 -1.29 -3.42 -21.14
N ASN A 235 -2.57 -3.21 -21.47
CA ASN A 235 -3.69 -3.66 -20.65
C ASN A 235 -4.70 -4.40 -21.54
N TYR A 236 -5.29 -5.46 -21.00
CA TYR A 236 -6.18 -6.35 -21.74
C TYR A 236 -7.53 -6.48 -21.00
N HIS A 237 -8.63 -6.21 -21.68
CA HIS A 237 -9.98 -6.45 -21.18
C HIS A 237 -10.50 -7.78 -21.73
N LEU A 238 -10.52 -8.82 -20.89
CA LEU A 238 -10.77 -10.19 -21.33
C LEU A 238 -11.94 -10.79 -20.54
N ARG A 239 -12.73 -11.62 -21.22
CA ARG A 239 -13.53 -12.64 -20.56
C ARG A 239 -12.59 -13.78 -20.16
N GLY A 240 -12.56 -14.05 -18.86
CA GLY A 240 -11.64 -14.99 -18.23
C GLY A 240 -11.95 -16.46 -18.54
N ARG A 241 -11.61 -17.33 -17.58
CA ARG A 241 -11.70 -18.78 -17.70
C ARG A 241 -13.10 -19.29 -18.05
N ILE A 242 -13.16 -20.30 -18.91
CA ILE A 242 -14.34 -21.11 -19.19
C ILE A 242 -14.47 -22.17 -18.09
N VAL A 243 -15.61 -22.19 -17.40
CA VAL A 243 -15.87 -23.02 -16.22
C VAL A 243 -17.07 -23.94 -16.43
N PRO A 244 -17.23 -25.02 -15.63
CA PRO A 244 -18.45 -25.82 -15.64
C PRO A 244 -19.65 -25.02 -15.12
N VAL A 245 -20.64 -24.80 -15.98
CA VAL A 245 -21.93 -24.19 -15.63
C VAL A 245 -23.09 -25.17 -15.89
N PRO A 246 -24.26 -25.04 -15.23
CA PRO A 246 -25.40 -25.90 -15.50
C PRO A 246 -25.77 -25.95 -16.98
N SER A 247 -26.14 -27.15 -17.46
CA SER A 247 -26.58 -27.37 -18.83
C SER A 247 -27.71 -26.42 -19.26
N ASN A 248 -28.59 -26.06 -18.33
CA ASN A 248 -29.74 -25.19 -18.51
C ASN A 248 -29.49 -23.69 -18.26
N TYR A 249 -28.25 -23.28 -17.94
CA TYR A 249 -27.88 -21.89 -17.64
C TYR A 249 -27.33 -21.19 -18.89
N ASP A 250 -27.82 -19.97 -19.17
CA ASP A 250 -27.26 -19.05 -20.16
C ASP A 250 -26.46 -17.97 -19.42
N PRO A 251 -25.11 -18.03 -19.44
CA PRO A 251 -24.28 -17.14 -18.64
C PRO A 251 -24.23 -15.70 -19.16
N LEU A 252 -24.55 -15.45 -20.43
CA LEU A 252 -24.58 -14.09 -20.98
C LEU A 252 -25.89 -13.38 -20.65
N LYS A 253 -26.98 -14.14 -20.55
CA LYS A 253 -28.29 -13.61 -20.12
C LYS A 253 -28.51 -13.73 -18.61
N GLN A 254 -27.68 -14.49 -17.92
CA GLN A 254 -27.80 -14.81 -16.49
C GLN A 254 -29.18 -15.39 -16.14
N THR A 255 -29.62 -16.36 -16.94
CA THR A 255 -30.94 -17.01 -16.78
C THR A 255 -30.85 -18.52 -16.89
N CYS A 256 -31.60 -19.23 -16.06
CA CYS A 256 -31.81 -20.67 -16.17
C CYS A 256 -33.14 -20.98 -16.88
N THR A 257 -33.14 -21.92 -17.83
CA THR A 257 -34.35 -22.33 -18.57
C THR A 257 -34.71 -23.78 -18.29
N GLY A 258 -35.87 -24.05 -17.66
CA GLY A 258 -36.32 -25.41 -17.32
C GLY A 258 -35.67 -25.98 -16.07
N ILE A 259 -36.00 -27.23 -15.74
CA ILE A 259 -35.45 -27.95 -14.57
C ILE A 259 -34.03 -28.43 -14.90
N TRP A 260 -33.08 -28.17 -14.01
CA TRP A 260 -31.72 -28.67 -14.14
C TRP A 260 -31.62 -30.15 -13.75
N ASP A 261 -30.97 -30.96 -14.57
CA ASP A 261 -30.76 -32.40 -14.36
C ASP A 261 -29.46 -32.73 -13.60
N GLY A 262 -28.70 -31.70 -13.19
CA GLY A 262 -27.43 -31.85 -12.49
C GLY A 262 -26.21 -31.99 -13.41
N THR A 263 -26.35 -31.86 -14.74
CA THR A 263 -25.25 -31.93 -15.71
C THR A 263 -24.64 -30.56 -16.02
N PHE A 264 -23.36 -30.52 -16.41
CA PHE A 264 -22.63 -29.29 -16.68
C PHE A 264 -22.21 -29.16 -18.15
N LYS A 265 -22.03 -27.93 -18.62
CA LYS A 265 -21.42 -27.56 -19.90
C LYS A 265 -20.31 -26.52 -19.67
N PRO A 266 -19.27 -26.46 -20.51
CA PRO A 266 -18.25 -25.43 -20.42
C PRO A 266 -18.79 -24.08 -20.94
N ALA A 267 -18.69 -23.02 -20.14
CA ALA A 267 -18.92 -21.64 -20.60
C ALA A 267 -18.23 -20.61 -19.70
N TRP A 268 -17.94 -19.42 -20.23
CA TRP A 268 -17.56 -18.27 -19.39
C TRP A 268 -18.77 -17.75 -18.61
N THR A 269 -18.56 -17.31 -17.36
CA THR A 269 -19.58 -16.71 -16.49
C THR A 269 -18.92 -15.76 -15.49
N ASP A 270 -19.65 -14.75 -15.05
CA ASP A 270 -19.32 -13.87 -13.93
C ASP A 270 -20.12 -14.20 -12.65
N ASN A 271 -20.97 -15.23 -12.69
CA ASN A 271 -21.68 -15.71 -11.50
C ASN A 271 -20.72 -16.41 -10.52
N PRO A 272 -20.59 -15.91 -9.27
CA PRO A 272 -19.61 -16.40 -8.30
C PRO A 272 -19.79 -17.86 -7.88
N ALA A 273 -21.01 -18.41 -7.92
CA ALA A 273 -21.26 -19.78 -7.48
C ALA A 273 -20.54 -20.80 -8.38
N TRP A 274 -20.54 -20.56 -9.69
CA TRP A 274 -19.85 -21.43 -10.65
C TRP A 274 -18.33 -21.20 -10.65
N CYS A 275 -17.87 -19.98 -10.39
CA CYS A 275 -16.46 -19.69 -10.16
C CYS A 275 -15.92 -20.44 -8.92
N VAL A 276 -16.71 -20.54 -7.84
CA VAL A 276 -16.34 -21.34 -6.66
C VAL A 276 -16.32 -22.83 -6.95
N LEU A 277 -17.32 -23.36 -7.64
CA LEU A 277 -17.35 -24.77 -8.01
C LEU A 277 -16.09 -25.16 -8.80
N ASP A 278 -15.74 -24.35 -9.78
CA ASP A 278 -14.53 -24.52 -10.58
C ASP A 278 -13.26 -24.41 -9.72
N MET A 279 -13.12 -23.37 -8.90
CA MET A 279 -11.98 -23.23 -7.99
C MET A 279 -11.81 -24.43 -7.04
N LEU A 280 -12.90 -25.01 -6.55
CA LEU A 280 -12.85 -26.19 -5.68
C LEU A 280 -12.49 -27.47 -6.44
N THR A 281 -12.97 -27.62 -7.67
CA THR A 281 -12.90 -28.90 -8.40
C THR A 281 -11.81 -28.93 -9.47
N HIS A 282 -11.15 -27.79 -9.74
CA HIS A 282 -10.12 -27.72 -10.76
C HIS A 282 -8.81 -28.38 -10.29
N PRO A 283 -8.22 -29.30 -11.07
CA PRO A 283 -7.09 -30.11 -10.61
C PRO A 283 -5.74 -29.37 -10.57
N ARG A 284 -5.59 -28.25 -11.29
CA ARG A 284 -4.30 -27.55 -11.47
C ARG A 284 -4.05 -26.40 -10.48
N TYR A 285 -4.91 -25.39 -10.47
CA TYR A 285 -4.82 -24.25 -9.54
C TYR A 285 -5.77 -24.36 -8.34
N GLY A 286 -6.74 -25.28 -8.42
CA GLY A 286 -7.81 -25.42 -7.43
C GLY A 286 -7.59 -26.58 -6.47
N MET A 287 -8.67 -27.03 -5.83
CA MET A 287 -8.67 -28.16 -4.90
C MET A 287 -9.07 -29.50 -5.56
N GLY A 288 -9.09 -29.59 -6.89
CA GLY A 288 -9.61 -30.75 -7.62
C GLY A 288 -8.88 -32.08 -7.38
N SER A 289 -7.68 -32.05 -6.82
CA SER A 289 -6.98 -33.26 -6.36
C SER A 289 -7.55 -33.87 -5.07
N ARG A 290 -8.39 -33.11 -4.35
CA ARG A 290 -8.96 -33.49 -3.03
C ARG A 290 -10.48 -33.38 -2.97
N ILE A 291 -11.07 -32.44 -3.70
CA ILE A 291 -12.51 -32.19 -3.74
C ILE A 291 -12.98 -32.37 -5.18
N GLY A 292 -13.77 -33.42 -5.41
CA GLY A 292 -14.48 -33.61 -6.66
C GLY A 292 -15.83 -32.90 -6.68
N VAL A 293 -16.46 -32.82 -7.85
CA VAL A 293 -17.82 -32.26 -7.99
C VAL A 293 -18.85 -33.00 -7.12
N ALA A 294 -18.64 -34.30 -6.86
CA ALA A 294 -19.50 -35.09 -5.99
C ALA A 294 -19.39 -34.72 -4.50
N ASP A 295 -18.27 -34.13 -4.09
CA ASP A 295 -18.01 -33.70 -2.71
C ASP A 295 -18.57 -32.28 -2.44
N VAL A 296 -19.14 -31.63 -3.45
CA VAL A 296 -19.71 -30.28 -3.37
C VAL A 296 -21.22 -30.35 -3.54
N ASP A 297 -21.97 -29.68 -2.67
CA ASP A 297 -23.41 -29.53 -2.80
C ASP A 297 -23.76 -28.56 -3.94
N LYS A 298 -23.79 -29.11 -5.15
CA LYS A 298 -24.11 -28.36 -6.37
C LYS A 298 -25.54 -27.80 -6.39
N TRP A 299 -26.46 -28.35 -5.60
CA TRP A 299 -27.84 -27.87 -5.52
C TRP A 299 -27.95 -26.60 -4.69
N ALA A 300 -27.22 -26.54 -3.57
CA ALA A 300 -27.07 -25.31 -2.79
C ALA A 300 -26.42 -24.19 -3.64
N LEU A 301 -25.34 -24.51 -4.37
CA LEU A 301 -24.72 -23.55 -5.29
C LEU A 301 -25.65 -23.11 -6.42
N TYR A 302 -26.50 -24.00 -6.94
CA TYR A 302 -27.49 -23.63 -7.96
C TYR A 302 -28.52 -22.61 -7.43
N ALA A 303 -29.02 -22.79 -6.20
CA ALA A 303 -29.93 -21.83 -5.57
C ALA A 303 -29.24 -20.48 -5.30
N ILE A 304 -27.98 -20.50 -4.87
CA ILE A 304 -27.16 -19.29 -4.68
C ILE A 304 -26.91 -18.59 -6.02
N ALA A 305 -26.61 -19.33 -7.08
CA ALA A 305 -26.41 -18.78 -8.42
C ALA A 305 -27.64 -18.00 -8.89
N GLN A 306 -28.84 -18.59 -8.74
CA GLN A 306 -30.10 -17.92 -9.05
C GLN A 306 -30.32 -16.66 -8.21
N TYR A 307 -29.88 -16.66 -6.94
CA TYR A 307 -29.95 -15.46 -6.10
C TYR A 307 -28.97 -14.37 -6.56
N CYS A 308 -27.77 -14.73 -7.00
CA CYS A 308 -26.78 -13.79 -7.55
C CYS A 308 -27.27 -13.12 -8.85
N ASP A 309 -27.95 -13.88 -9.71
CA ASP A 309 -28.44 -13.42 -11.02
C ASP A 309 -29.75 -12.61 -10.96
N GLN A 310 -30.38 -12.49 -9.78
CA GLN A 310 -31.62 -11.72 -9.67
C GLN A 310 -31.40 -10.24 -10.03
N PRO A 311 -32.26 -9.64 -10.87
CA PRO A 311 -32.15 -8.24 -11.23
C PRO A 311 -32.52 -7.36 -10.04
N VAL A 312 -31.63 -6.44 -9.68
CA VAL A 312 -31.82 -5.43 -8.63
C VAL A 312 -31.51 -4.04 -9.17
N PRO A 313 -32.02 -2.96 -8.56
CA PRO A 313 -31.66 -1.60 -8.95
C PRO A 313 -30.14 -1.36 -8.94
N ASP A 314 -29.62 -0.79 -10.03
CA ASP A 314 -28.20 -0.41 -10.17
C ASP A 314 -27.85 0.92 -9.46
N GLY A 315 -28.87 1.63 -9.00
CA GLY A 315 -28.78 2.97 -8.40
C GLY A 315 -28.83 4.12 -9.41
N PHE A 316 -28.63 3.88 -10.70
CA PHE A 316 -28.70 4.88 -11.78
C PHE A 316 -30.08 4.94 -12.48
N GLY A 317 -31.01 4.09 -12.05
CA GLY A 317 -32.36 3.98 -12.61
C GLY A 317 -32.57 2.78 -13.54
N GLY A 318 -31.52 1.95 -13.72
CA GLY A 318 -31.58 0.66 -14.41
C GLY A 318 -31.57 -0.52 -13.44
N THR A 319 -31.21 -1.69 -13.96
CA THR A 319 -31.05 -2.92 -13.17
C THR A 319 -29.75 -3.62 -13.51
N GLU A 320 -29.16 -4.27 -12.52
CA GLU A 320 -28.00 -5.14 -12.66
C GLU A 320 -28.23 -6.47 -11.91
N PRO A 321 -27.46 -7.53 -12.18
CA PRO A 321 -27.45 -8.72 -11.34
C PRO A 321 -27.04 -8.34 -9.91
N ARG A 322 -27.65 -9.01 -8.93
CA ARG A 322 -27.39 -8.71 -7.52
C ARG A 322 -25.90 -8.81 -7.18
N ILE A 323 -25.25 -9.87 -7.66
CA ILE A 323 -23.85 -10.18 -7.35
C ILE A 323 -23.15 -10.72 -8.61
N THR A 324 -22.12 -10.02 -9.06
CA THR A 324 -21.18 -10.46 -10.11
C THR A 324 -19.77 -10.62 -9.53
N CYS A 325 -18.94 -11.43 -10.19
CA CYS A 325 -17.59 -11.78 -9.76
C CYS A 325 -16.59 -11.60 -10.91
N ASN A 326 -15.78 -10.55 -10.81
CA ASN A 326 -14.67 -10.28 -11.72
C ASN A 326 -13.33 -10.39 -10.98
N ALA A 327 -13.01 -11.60 -10.51
CA ALA A 327 -11.80 -11.88 -9.76
C ALA A 327 -10.62 -12.21 -10.69
N TYR A 328 -9.42 -11.78 -10.32
CA TYR A 328 -8.17 -12.29 -10.86
C TYR A 328 -7.24 -12.64 -9.69
N LEU A 329 -6.71 -13.86 -9.69
CA LEU A 329 -5.89 -14.40 -8.61
C LEU A 329 -4.43 -14.43 -9.06
N THR A 330 -3.60 -13.57 -8.50
CA THR A 330 -2.19 -13.39 -8.91
C THR A 330 -1.21 -14.15 -8.03
N ASP A 331 -1.59 -14.42 -6.78
CA ASP A 331 -0.71 -14.93 -5.75
C ASP A 331 -1.22 -16.25 -5.18
N GLN A 332 -0.28 -17.13 -4.82
CA GLN A 332 -0.61 -18.36 -4.12
C GLN A 332 -1.08 -18.03 -2.70
N ARG A 333 -2.32 -18.40 -2.38
CA ARG A 333 -2.95 -18.21 -1.08
C ARG A 333 -3.47 -19.54 -0.54
N LYS A 334 -3.78 -19.59 0.76
CA LYS A 334 -4.45 -20.75 1.34
C LYS A 334 -5.83 -20.87 0.68
N ALA A 335 -6.19 -22.07 0.27
CA ALA A 335 -7.48 -22.32 -0.40
C ALA A 335 -8.68 -21.91 0.48
N TRP A 336 -8.55 -22.06 1.80
CA TRP A 336 -9.58 -21.60 2.75
C TRP A 336 -9.79 -20.09 2.69
N ASP A 337 -8.72 -19.28 2.62
CA ASP A 337 -8.81 -17.82 2.53
C ASP A 337 -9.48 -17.40 1.21
N VAL A 338 -9.13 -18.06 0.10
CA VAL A 338 -9.76 -17.80 -1.21
C VAL A 338 -11.23 -18.20 -1.21
N LEU A 339 -11.58 -19.36 -0.64
CA LEU A 339 -12.96 -19.78 -0.45
C LEU A 339 -13.72 -18.76 0.41
N GLY A 340 -13.10 -18.25 1.47
CA GLY A 340 -13.62 -17.17 2.31
C GLY A 340 -13.94 -15.91 1.52
N ASP A 341 -13.05 -15.47 0.62
CA ASP A 341 -13.28 -14.29 -0.23
C ASP A 341 -14.52 -14.47 -1.14
N PHE A 342 -14.63 -15.60 -1.83
CA PHE A 342 -15.80 -15.89 -2.65
C PHE A 342 -17.09 -16.03 -1.82
N CYS A 343 -17.01 -16.68 -0.66
CA CYS A 343 -18.13 -16.83 0.25
C CYS A 343 -18.60 -15.47 0.79
N SER A 344 -17.66 -14.54 1.08
CA SER A 344 -17.97 -13.18 1.51
C SER A 344 -18.76 -12.41 0.44
N LEU A 345 -18.38 -12.56 -0.84
CA LEU A 345 -19.07 -11.96 -1.97
C LEU A 345 -20.51 -12.46 -2.09
N MET A 346 -20.71 -13.78 -1.98
CA MET A 346 -22.04 -14.42 -2.04
C MET A 346 -22.85 -14.32 -0.75
N ARG A 347 -22.25 -13.79 0.32
CA ARG A 347 -22.82 -13.74 1.68
C ARG A 347 -23.21 -15.14 2.18
N CYS A 348 -22.35 -16.12 1.95
CA CYS A 348 -22.57 -17.48 2.40
C CYS A 348 -21.45 -17.98 3.31
N MET A 349 -21.71 -19.07 4.02
CA MET A 349 -20.73 -19.80 4.81
C MET A 349 -20.56 -21.21 4.22
N PRO A 350 -19.32 -21.68 4.00
CA PRO A 350 -19.07 -23.05 3.62
C PRO A 350 -19.18 -23.96 4.86
N VAL A 351 -19.95 -25.04 4.76
CA VAL A 351 -20.22 -25.96 5.87
C VAL A 351 -20.00 -27.40 5.40
N TRP A 352 -19.26 -28.19 6.18
CA TRP A 352 -19.18 -29.63 5.96
C TRP A 352 -20.33 -30.31 6.68
N ASN A 353 -21.28 -30.88 5.93
CA ASN A 353 -22.47 -31.55 6.51
C ASN A 353 -22.24 -33.03 6.86
N GLY A 354 -20.98 -33.50 6.80
CA GLY A 354 -20.62 -34.90 7.02
C GLY A 354 -20.55 -35.74 5.74
N SER A 355 -21.09 -35.25 4.62
CA SER A 355 -21.03 -35.92 3.31
C SER A 355 -20.42 -35.05 2.22
N THR A 356 -20.84 -33.78 2.15
CA THR A 356 -20.49 -32.83 1.10
C THR A 356 -20.22 -31.46 1.73
N LEU A 357 -19.42 -30.65 1.04
CA LEU A 357 -19.27 -29.24 1.31
C LEU A 357 -20.49 -28.49 0.77
N THR A 358 -21.34 -28.01 1.67
CA THR A 358 -22.53 -27.22 1.34
C THR A 358 -22.33 -25.74 1.65
N PHE A 359 -23.20 -24.90 1.11
CA PHE A 359 -23.11 -23.44 1.20
C PHE A 359 -24.39 -22.86 1.75
N VAL A 360 -24.24 -22.12 2.82
CA VAL A 360 -25.36 -21.56 3.58
C VAL A 360 -25.37 -20.05 3.35
N GLN A 361 -26.32 -19.56 2.55
CA GLN A 361 -26.41 -18.14 2.21
C GLN A 361 -27.29 -17.35 3.19
N ASP A 362 -26.81 -16.18 3.62
CA ASP A 362 -27.61 -15.21 4.36
C ASP A 362 -28.59 -14.51 3.41
N ARG A 363 -29.74 -15.16 3.21
CA ARG A 363 -30.89 -14.67 2.45
C ARG A 363 -32.18 -14.87 3.25
N PRO A 364 -33.27 -14.17 2.92
CA PRO A 364 -34.59 -14.48 3.45
C PRO A 364 -34.95 -15.95 3.18
N ALA A 365 -35.36 -16.65 4.22
CA ALA A 365 -35.81 -18.03 4.17
C ALA A 365 -36.94 -18.24 5.18
N ASP A 366 -37.82 -19.19 4.89
CA ASP A 366 -38.86 -19.58 5.82
C ASP A 366 -38.26 -20.24 7.07
N LYS A 367 -38.95 -20.08 8.21
CA LYS A 367 -38.53 -20.75 9.43
C LYS A 367 -38.69 -22.26 9.29
N VAL A 368 -37.73 -23.02 9.80
CA VAL A 368 -37.76 -24.49 9.80
C VAL A 368 -38.34 -25.06 11.10
N TRP A 369 -38.33 -24.28 12.19
CA TRP A 369 -38.83 -24.73 13.49
C TRP A 369 -39.13 -23.56 14.45
N THR A 370 -39.94 -23.85 15.48
CA THR A 370 -40.30 -22.92 16.56
C THR A 370 -39.85 -23.50 17.92
N TYR A 371 -39.04 -22.73 18.65
CA TYR A 371 -38.61 -23.04 20.01
C TYR A 371 -39.36 -22.20 21.05
N THR A 372 -39.71 -22.84 22.16
CA THR A 372 -40.45 -22.31 23.31
C THR A 372 -39.79 -22.83 24.59
N GLN A 373 -40.15 -22.30 25.75
CA GLN A 373 -39.72 -22.88 27.03
C GLN A 373 -40.07 -24.38 27.20
N SER A 374 -41.03 -24.92 26.42
CA SER A 374 -41.53 -26.29 26.58
C SER A 374 -40.80 -27.34 25.72
N ASN A 375 -39.90 -26.93 24.82
CA ASN A 375 -39.11 -27.83 23.95
C ASN A 375 -37.61 -27.47 23.91
N VAL A 376 -37.14 -26.83 24.98
CA VAL A 376 -35.72 -26.56 25.25
C VAL A 376 -35.37 -27.16 26.61
N VAL A 377 -34.10 -27.55 26.77
CA VAL A 377 -33.58 -28.12 28.01
C VAL A 377 -33.44 -26.99 29.04
N MET A 378 -34.07 -27.18 30.19
CA MET A 378 -33.94 -26.25 31.31
C MET A 378 -32.62 -26.50 32.06
N PRO A 379 -31.71 -25.52 32.13
CA PRO A 379 -30.50 -25.64 32.94
C PRO A 379 -30.85 -25.62 34.44
N ALA A 380 -30.00 -26.22 35.26
CA ALA A 380 -30.24 -26.36 36.71
C ALA A 380 -30.22 -25.02 37.47
N ASP A 381 -29.65 -23.96 36.87
CA ASP A 381 -29.26 -22.71 37.51
C ASP A 381 -29.73 -21.44 36.77
N GLY A 382 -30.54 -21.54 35.70
CA GLY A 382 -30.84 -20.36 34.88
C GLY A 382 -32.03 -20.44 33.93
N ALA A 383 -32.16 -19.39 33.11
CA ALA A 383 -33.19 -19.27 32.08
C ALA A 383 -32.87 -20.15 30.86
N PRO A 384 -33.88 -20.71 30.18
CA PRO A 384 -33.70 -21.60 29.04
C PRO A 384 -33.08 -20.93 27.81
N PHE A 385 -33.32 -19.63 27.62
CA PHE A 385 -32.74 -18.82 26.54
C PHE A 385 -31.79 -17.79 27.14
N ILE A 386 -30.54 -17.79 26.67
CA ILE A 386 -29.52 -16.85 27.12
C ILE A 386 -29.23 -15.89 25.98
N TYR A 387 -29.55 -14.60 26.17
CA TYR A 387 -29.30 -13.58 25.16
C TYR A 387 -28.03 -12.79 25.44
N SER A 388 -27.24 -12.57 24.40
CA SER A 388 -26.14 -11.61 24.39
C SER A 388 -26.36 -10.56 23.29
N PHE A 389 -25.74 -9.39 23.45
CA PHE A 389 -25.89 -8.27 22.53
C PHE A 389 -24.52 -7.80 22.06
N SER A 390 -24.40 -7.46 20.77
CA SER A 390 -23.19 -6.83 20.24
C SER A 390 -22.95 -5.48 20.93
N ALA A 391 -21.70 -5.13 21.24
CA ALA A 391 -21.43 -3.87 21.92
C ALA A 391 -21.70 -2.68 20.98
N LEU A 392 -22.25 -1.56 21.48
CA LEU A 392 -22.55 -0.39 20.64
C LEU A 392 -21.30 0.14 19.89
N LYS A 393 -20.12 0.08 20.53
CA LYS A 393 -18.83 0.46 19.94
C LYS A 393 -18.36 -0.42 18.78
N GLU A 394 -18.92 -1.63 18.67
CA GLU A 394 -18.62 -2.60 17.60
C GLU A 394 -19.62 -2.51 16.45
N ARG A 395 -20.65 -1.63 16.56
CA ARG A 395 -21.65 -1.40 15.51
C ARG A 395 -21.28 -0.17 14.71
N HIS A 396 -20.80 -0.39 13.50
CA HIS A 396 -20.50 0.61 12.50
C HIS A 396 -21.81 1.19 11.94
N ASN A 397 -21.75 2.49 11.62
CA ASN A 397 -22.85 3.23 11.02
C ASN A 397 -22.42 3.99 9.76
N ALA A 398 -21.19 3.75 9.32
CA ALA A 398 -20.65 4.16 8.04
C ALA A 398 -19.75 3.03 7.51
N ALA A 399 -19.71 2.85 6.19
CA ALA A 399 -18.81 1.93 5.51
C ALA A 399 -18.10 2.62 4.33
N GLU A 400 -16.80 2.44 4.24
CA GLU A 400 -15.96 2.83 3.09
C GLU A 400 -15.58 1.56 2.34
N VAL A 401 -16.25 1.33 1.21
CA VAL A 401 -16.17 0.10 0.42
C VAL A 401 -15.31 0.34 -0.81
N ARG A 402 -14.17 -0.31 -0.89
CA ARG A 402 -13.28 -0.25 -2.05
C ARG A 402 -13.68 -1.28 -3.10
N TYR A 403 -13.69 -0.88 -4.36
CA TYR A 403 -14.00 -1.76 -5.49
C TYR A 403 -13.18 -1.35 -6.73
N THR A 404 -13.03 -2.27 -7.68
CA THR A 404 -12.35 -1.99 -8.94
C THR A 404 -13.33 -1.30 -9.88
N ASP A 405 -13.03 -0.11 -10.36
CA ASP A 405 -14.02 0.71 -11.08
C ASP A 405 -13.70 0.79 -12.58
N PRO A 406 -14.50 0.14 -13.45
CA PRO A 406 -14.32 0.21 -14.90
C PRO A 406 -14.39 1.64 -15.47
N ASN A 407 -15.18 2.52 -14.85
CA ASN A 407 -15.32 3.92 -15.26
C ASN A 407 -14.13 4.78 -14.82
N ASN A 408 -13.37 4.32 -13.81
CA ASN A 408 -12.11 4.90 -13.38
C ASN A 408 -10.89 4.19 -14.01
N GLY A 409 -11.06 3.63 -15.21
CA GLY A 409 -9.97 2.97 -15.93
C GLY A 409 -9.49 1.66 -15.29
N TRP A 410 -10.37 0.97 -14.56
CA TRP A 410 -10.10 -0.26 -13.80
C TRP A 410 -9.17 -0.05 -12.59
N GLU A 411 -9.05 1.20 -12.11
CA GLU A 411 -8.38 1.52 -10.85
C GLU A 411 -9.35 1.36 -9.67
N THR A 412 -8.82 1.36 -8.44
CA THR A 412 -9.65 1.27 -7.24
C THR A 412 -10.41 2.58 -6.98
N SER A 413 -11.72 2.47 -6.72
CA SER A 413 -12.58 3.55 -6.24
C SER A 413 -13.15 3.21 -4.86
N THR A 414 -13.52 4.22 -4.06
CA THR A 414 -14.16 4.02 -2.75
C THR A 414 -15.60 4.52 -2.77
N GLU A 415 -16.55 3.65 -2.43
CA GLU A 415 -17.95 3.98 -2.19
C GLU A 415 -18.18 4.23 -0.69
N LEU A 416 -18.78 5.37 -0.35
CA LEU A 416 -19.12 5.71 1.03
C LEU A 416 -20.61 5.43 1.27
N VAL A 417 -20.92 4.60 2.26
CA VAL A 417 -22.28 4.30 2.71
C VAL A 417 -22.46 4.78 4.13
N GLU A 418 -23.47 5.60 4.42
CA GLU A 418 -23.67 6.16 5.78
C GLU A 418 -25.13 6.07 6.24
N ASN A 419 -25.32 5.86 7.54
CA ASN A 419 -26.61 6.00 8.20
C ASN A 419 -26.65 7.27 9.06
N ASP A 420 -27.15 8.36 8.48
CA ASP A 420 -27.18 9.68 9.13
C ASP A 420 -27.96 9.72 10.45
N ALA A 421 -28.99 8.89 10.60
CA ALA A 421 -29.76 8.81 11.84
C ALA A 421 -28.93 8.17 12.97
N ALA A 422 -28.23 7.08 12.66
CA ALA A 422 -27.34 6.40 13.61
C ALA A 422 -26.11 7.27 13.94
N ILE A 423 -25.50 7.93 12.95
CA ILE A 423 -24.36 8.83 13.15
C ILE A 423 -24.72 10.00 14.06
N ARG A 424 -25.88 10.64 13.85
CA ARG A 424 -26.36 11.73 14.72
C ARG A 424 -26.59 11.28 16.16
N ARG A 425 -26.98 10.02 16.38
CA ARG A 425 -27.29 9.49 17.71
C ARG A 425 -26.08 8.95 18.45
N TYR A 426 -25.16 8.28 17.76
CA TYR A 426 -24.08 7.50 18.37
C TYR A 426 -22.66 7.97 18.03
N GLY A 427 -22.50 9.00 17.20
CA GLY A 427 -21.20 9.38 16.63
C GLY A 427 -20.83 8.48 15.46
N ARG A 428 -19.86 8.89 14.63
CA ARG A 428 -19.47 8.12 13.43
C ARG A 428 -18.57 6.94 13.81
N ASN A 429 -18.94 5.75 13.38
CA ASN A 429 -18.15 4.52 13.49
C ASN A 429 -18.03 3.86 12.11
N VAL A 430 -16.81 3.73 11.61
CA VAL A 430 -16.54 3.50 10.17
C VAL A 430 -15.93 2.13 9.95
N LEU A 431 -16.61 1.30 9.17
CA LEU A 431 -16.05 0.08 8.63
C LEU A 431 -15.28 0.39 7.34
N LYS A 432 -14.03 -0.05 7.23
CA LYS A 432 -13.30 -0.05 5.95
C LYS A 432 -13.26 -1.46 5.41
N MET A 433 -13.70 -1.66 4.17
CA MET A 433 -13.76 -2.99 3.57
C MET A 433 -13.45 -2.95 2.08
N ASP A 434 -12.86 -4.04 1.59
CA ASP A 434 -12.66 -4.27 0.17
C ASP A 434 -13.75 -5.20 -0.35
N ALA A 435 -14.47 -4.79 -1.39
CA ALA A 435 -15.45 -5.62 -2.06
C ALA A 435 -14.73 -6.52 -3.07
N PHE A 436 -14.44 -7.75 -2.64
CA PHE A 436 -13.78 -8.75 -3.47
C PHE A 436 -14.46 -8.93 -4.82
N ALA A 437 -13.68 -8.86 -5.90
CA ALA A 437 -14.13 -9.07 -7.29
C ALA A 437 -15.26 -8.13 -7.77
N CYS A 438 -15.57 -7.07 -7.02
CA CYS A 438 -16.65 -6.16 -7.32
C CYS A 438 -16.21 -5.11 -8.35
N THR A 439 -16.99 -4.99 -9.42
CA THR A 439 -16.78 -3.98 -10.48
C THR A 439 -17.97 -3.05 -10.70
N SER A 440 -19.00 -3.17 -9.87
CA SER A 440 -20.17 -2.29 -9.89
C SER A 440 -20.21 -1.43 -8.63
N ARG A 441 -20.46 -0.14 -8.82
CA ARG A 441 -20.72 0.78 -7.72
C ARG A 441 -21.99 0.41 -6.96
N GLY A 442 -23.06 -0.01 -7.66
CA GLY A 442 -24.31 -0.45 -7.03
C GLY A 442 -24.09 -1.66 -6.13
N GLN A 443 -23.33 -2.65 -6.61
CA GLN A 443 -22.92 -3.81 -5.81
C GLN A 443 -22.06 -3.41 -4.60
N ALA A 444 -21.09 -2.51 -4.77
CA ALA A 444 -20.26 -2.00 -3.66
C ALA A 444 -21.11 -1.27 -2.59
N HIS A 445 -22.05 -0.43 -3.03
CA HIS A 445 -23.00 0.25 -2.13
C HIS A 445 -23.87 -0.75 -1.37
N ARG A 446 -24.43 -1.77 -2.06
CA ARG A 446 -25.19 -2.86 -1.41
C ARG A 446 -24.35 -3.65 -0.42
N ALA A 447 -23.06 -3.87 -0.68
CA ALA A 447 -22.16 -4.55 0.26
C ALA A 447 -21.95 -3.74 1.54
N GLY A 448 -21.65 -2.44 1.42
CA GLY A 448 -21.50 -1.55 2.58
C GLY A 448 -22.80 -1.37 3.36
N LEU A 449 -23.93 -1.22 2.65
CA LEU A 449 -25.25 -1.07 3.26
C LEU A 449 -25.64 -2.35 4.00
N TRP A 450 -25.32 -3.53 3.47
CA TRP A 450 -25.54 -4.80 4.14
C TRP A 450 -24.77 -4.91 5.45
N ALA A 451 -23.49 -4.54 5.45
CA ALA A 451 -22.66 -4.60 6.65
C ALA A 451 -23.24 -3.73 7.78
N ILE A 452 -23.47 -2.44 7.52
CA ILE A 452 -23.98 -1.52 8.55
C ILE A 452 -25.43 -1.86 8.96
N THR A 453 -26.26 -2.34 8.04
CA THR A 453 -27.66 -2.69 8.35
C THR A 453 -27.74 -3.95 9.19
N THR A 454 -26.87 -4.94 8.93
CA THR A 454 -26.75 -6.15 9.76
C THR A 454 -26.38 -5.75 11.19
N GLU A 455 -25.34 -4.94 11.39
CA GLU A 455 -24.91 -4.52 12.72
C GLU A 455 -25.93 -3.64 13.47
N LEU A 456 -26.82 -2.95 12.73
CA LEU A 456 -27.90 -2.14 13.29
C LEU A 456 -29.17 -2.94 13.65
N LEU A 457 -29.52 -3.94 12.85
CA LEU A 457 -30.79 -4.68 12.98
C LEU A 457 -30.65 -6.03 13.68
N GLU A 458 -29.53 -6.73 13.49
CA GLU A 458 -29.30 -8.11 13.94
C GLU A 458 -28.32 -8.10 15.12
N THR A 459 -28.78 -7.59 16.26
CA THR A 459 -27.91 -7.22 17.38
C THR A 459 -27.81 -8.26 18.49
N GLN A 460 -28.63 -9.31 18.42
CA GLN A 460 -28.79 -10.31 19.48
C GLN A 460 -28.26 -11.66 19.03
N THR A 461 -27.58 -12.35 19.95
CA THR A 461 -27.31 -13.78 19.85
C THR A 461 -28.06 -14.49 20.96
N VAL A 462 -28.60 -15.66 20.68
CA VAL A 462 -29.29 -16.51 21.65
C VAL A 462 -28.63 -17.88 21.70
N ASP A 463 -28.38 -18.34 22.93
CA ASP A 463 -27.83 -19.65 23.24
C ASP A 463 -28.86 -20.44 24.07
N PHE A 464 -29.09 -21.69 23.68
CA PHE A 464 -29.99 -22.61 24.39
C PHE A 464 -29.63 -24.07 24.06
N SER A 465 -30.09 -25.01 24.89
CA SER A 465 -29.89 -26.44 24.66
C SER A 465 -31.21 -27.13 24.33
N VAL A 466 -31.15 -28.16 23.48
CA VAL A 466 -32.30 -28.98 23.06
C VAL A 466 -31.96 -30.46 23.16
N GLY A 467 -32.98 -31.32 23.14
CA GLY A 467 -32.78 -32.77 23.02
C GLY A 467 -32.43 -33.17 21.59
N ALA A 468 -32.85 -34.36 21.17
CA ALA A 468 -32.60 -34.87 19.81
C ALA A 468 -33.16 -33.97 18.69
N GLU A 469 -34.01 -32.98 19.02
CA GLU A 469 -34.45 -31.95 18.09
C GLU A 469 -33.30 -31.15 17.46
N GLY A 470 -32.15 -31.06 18.13
CA GLY A 470 -30.95 -30.39 17.58
C GLY A 470 -30.41 -31.03 16.30
N LEU A 471 -30.61 -32.35 16.11
CA LEU A 471 -30.22 -33.07 14.90
C LEU A 471 -31.02 -32.68 13.66
N ARG A 472 -32.13 -31.96 13.82
CA ARG A 472 -32.93 -31.46 12.70
C ARG A 472 -32.30 -30.26 12.01
N HIS A 473 -31.37 -29.59 12.70
CA HIS A 473 -30.84 -28.33 12.24
C HIS A 473 -29.51 -28.49 11.53
N VAL A 474 -29.29 -27.61 10.58
CA VAL A 474 -27.96 -27.30 10.04
C VAL A 474 -27.67 -25.81 10.28
N PRO A 475 -26.39 -25.42 10.41
CA PRO A 475 -26.05 -24.00 10.40
C PRO A 475 -26.69 -23.32 9.19
N GLY A 476 -27.35 -22.18 9.38
CA GLY A 476 -28.11 -21.48 8.36
C GLY A 476 -29.61 -21.45 8.54
N ASP A 477 -30.15 -22.45 9.22
CA ASP A 477 -31.59 -22.58 9.44
C ASP A 477 -32.18 -21.36 10.15
N ILE A 478 -33.32 -20.89 9.67
CA ILE A 478 -34.09 -19.86 10.37
C ILE A 478 -35.01 -20.56 11.37
N ILE A 479 -34.85 -20.21 12.65
CA ILE A 479 -35.67 -20.70 13.75
C ILE A 479 -36.43 -19.53 14.38
N GLU A 480 -37.63 -19.81 14.85
CA GLU A 480 -38.44 -18.84 15.60
C GLU A 480 -38.32 -19.12 17.09
N ILE A 481 -38.16 -18.08 17.90
CA ILE A 481 -38.15 -18.20 19.37
C ILE A 481 -39.39 -17.51 19.95
N CYS A 482 -40.25 -18.31 20.54
CA CYS A 482 -41.45 -17.94 21.28
C CYS A 482 -41.14 -17.99 22.78
N ASP A 483 -40.36 -17.01 23.23
CA ASP A 483 -39.93 -16.86 24.62
C ASP A 483 -40.93 -15.99 25.40
N SER A 484 -41.72 -16.63 26.27
CA SER A 484 -42.75 -15.96 27.07
C SER A 484 -42.17 -15.03 28.14
N ASP A 485 -41.01 -15.36 28.72
CA ASP A 485 -40.33 -14.53 29.72
C ASP A 485 -39.81 -13.23 29.09
N TYR A 486 -39.27 -13.32 27.87
CA TYR A 486 -38.86 -12.15 27.11
C TYR A 486 -40.05 -11.31 26.62
N ALA A 487 -41.11 -11.98 26.14
CA ALA A 487 -42.30 -11.29 25.62
C ALA A 487 -43.15 -10.63 26.72
N GLY A 488 -43.03 -11.07 27.97
CA GLY A 488 -43.87 -10.62 29.09
C GLY A 488 -45.33 -11.12 29.00
N VAL A 489 -45.62 -11.99 28.05
CA VAL A 489 -46.93 -12.61 27.79
C VAL A 489 -46.73 -14.02 27.26
N THR A 490 -47.68 -14.90 27.52
CA THR A 490 -47.59 -16.32 27.14
C THR A 490 -47.71 -16.51 25.63
N VAL A 491 -46.60 -16.92 25.00
CA VAL A 491 -46.50 -17.05 23.53
C VAL A 491 -46.03 -18.43 23.07
N GLY A 492 -45.83 -19.38 23.97
CA GLY A 492 -45.42 -20.73 23.60
C GLY A 492 -45.76 -21.75 24.67
N GLY A 493 -45.93 -23.00 24.25
CA GLY A 493 -46.31 -24.10 25.13
C GLY A 493 -46.49 -25.44 24.41
N ARG A 494 -47.26 -26.33 25.03
CA ARG A 494 -47.68 -27.64 24.47
C ARG A 494 -49.19 -27.77 24.37
N ILE A 495 -49.63 -28.54 23.39
CA ILE A 495 -51.05 -28.89 23.22
C ILE A 495 -51.39 -30.02 24.21
N LEU A 496 -52.46 -29.89 24.98
CA LEU A 496 -52.94 -30.94 25.88
C LEU A 496 -53.99 -31.84 25.22
N SER A 497 -54.86 -31.29 24.38
CA SER A 497 -55.88 -32.05 23.65
C SER A 497 -56.26 -31.37 22.33
N VAL A 498 -56.74 -32.18 21.39
CA VAL A 498 -57.15 -31.75 20.05
C VAL A 498 -58.58 -32.20 19.75
N ASP A 499 -59.50 -31.27 19.58
CA ASP A 499 -60.85 -31.55 19.06
C ASP A 499 -60.90 -31.24 17.56
N SER A 500 -60.84 -32.28 16.75
CA SER A 500 -60.85 -32.18 15.28
C SER A 500 -62.21 -31.79 14.70
N LEU A 501 -63.32 -32.01 15.41
CA LEU A 501 -64.66 -31.65 14.92
C LEU A 501 -64.89 -30.15 15.03
N THR A 502 -64.47 -29.54 16.15
CA THR A 502 -64.62 -28.10 16.37
C THR A 502 -63.37 -27.29 15.97
N ARG A 503 -62.25 -27.97 15.67
CA ARG A 503 -60.91 -27.38 15.43
C ARG A 503 -60.42 -26.59 16.65
N THR A 504 -60.72 -27.10 17.84
CA THR A 504 -60.33 -26.47 19.11
C THR A 504 -59.13 -27.20 19.70
N LEU A 505 -58.12 -26.42 20.11
CA LEU A 505 -56.93 -26.89 20.79
C LEU A 505 -56.98 -26.43 22.24
N THR A 506 -56.80 -27.36 23.19
CA THR A 506 -56.56 -27.01 24.60
C THR A 506 -55.04 -26.92 24.80
N LEU A 507 -54.58 -25.78 25.28
CA LEU A 507 -53.18 -25.45 25.53
C LEU A 507 -52.80 -25.82 26.96
N ASP A 508 -51.51 -25.99 27.23
CA ASP A 508 -50.98 -26.33 28.57
C ASP A 508 -51.03 -25.17 29.58
N ARG A 509 -51.53 -24.00 29.17
CA ARG A 509 -51.53 -22.75 29.92
C ARG A 509 -52.51 -21.76 29.29
N GLU A 510 -52.92 -20.77 30.06
CA GLU A 510 -53.78 -19.68 29.60
C GLU A 510 -53.02 -18.75 28.63
N VAL A 511 -53.74 -18.20 27.65
CA VAL A 511 -53.22 -17.23 26.68
C VAL A 511 -54.12 -15.99 26.62
N GLU A 512 -53.50 -14.83 26.42
CA GLU A 512 -54.22 -13.58 26.22
C GLU A 512 -54.33 -13.26 24.72
N ILE A 513 -55.56 -13.10 24.23
CA ILE A 513 -55.84 -12.78 22.83
C ILE A 513 -56.44 -11.37 22.76
N PRO A 514 -55.81 -10.41 22.04
CA PRO A 514 -56.31 -9.06 21.94
C PRO A 514 -57.64 -9.00 21.18
N PRO A 515 -58.53 -8.04 21.49
CA PRO A 515 -59.85 -7.92 20.87
C PRO A 515 -59.81 -7.53 19.38
N GLY A 516 -58.64 -7.23 18.81
CA GLY A 516 -58.46 -6.91 17.40
C GLY A 516 -57.05 -7.23 16.89
N GLY A 517 -56.93 -7.39 15.56
CA GLY A 517 -55.70 -7.76 14.87
C GLY A 517 -55.63 -9.25 14.49
N ASN A 518 -54.69 -9.61 13.61
CA ASN A 518 -54.50 -10.98 13.15
C ASN A 518 -53.64 -11.78 14.15
N VAL A 519 -54.26 -12.71 14.86
CA VAL A 519 -53.57 -13.66 15.76
C VAL A 519 -53.40 -14.99 15.04
N VAL A 520 -52.19 -15.52 15.02
CA VAL A 520 -51.89 -16.82 14.39
C VAL A 520 -51.17 -17.74 15.36
N LEU A 521 -51.41 -19.04 15.20
CA LEU A 521 -50.80 -20.11 15.96
C LEU A 521 -49.87 -20.91 15.02
N ASN A 522 -48.64 -21.12 15.46
CA ASN A 522 -47.66 -21.98 14.82
C ASN A 522 -47.77 -23.37 15.43
N LEU A 523 -47.99 -24.36 14.57
CA LEU A 523 -48.14 -25.77 14.92
C LEU A 523 -47.12 -26.60 14.13
N VAL A 524 -46.95 -27.87 14.48
CA VAL A 524 -46.10 -28.81 13.75
C VAL A 524 -46.98 -29.73 12.91
N GLY A 525 -46.72 -29.77 11.60
CA GLY A 525 -47.40 -30.68 10.67
C GLY A 525 -46.85 -32.11 10.71
N SER A 526 -47.51 -33.03 10.01
CA SER A 526 -47.12 -34.45 9.92
C SER A 526 -45.74 -34.69 9.30
N ASP A 527 -45.25 -33.74 8.50
CA ASP A 527 -43.93 -33.73 7.87
C ASP A 527 -42.84 -33.13 8.78
N GLY A 528 -43.20 -32.72 10.00
CA GLY A 528 -42.29 -32.07 10.94
C GLY A 528 -41.97 -30.62 10.56
N GLN A 529 -42.72 -29.99 9.64
CA GLN A 529 -42.55 -28.58 9.29
C GLN A 529 -43.52 -27.68 10.08
N PRO A 530 -43.14 -26.42 10.35
CA PRO A 530 -44.02 -25.47 11.04
C PRO A 530 -45.15 -25.00 10.13
N VAL A 531 -46.39 -25.13 10.59
CA VAL A 531 -47.59 -24.68 9.90
C VAL A 531 -48.23 -23.53 10.67
N THR A 532 -48.46 -22.40 10.00
CA THR A 532 -49.09 -21.21 10.60
C THR A 532 -50.60 -21.22 10.30
N VAL A 533 -51.44 -21.12 11.33
CA VAL A 533 -52.91 -21.11 11.20
C VAL A 533 -53.52 -19.92 11.94
N ALA A 534 -54.54 -19.28 11.38
CA ALA A 534 -55.23 -18.18 12.04
C ALA A 534 -56.09 -18.67 13.21
N VAL A 535 -56.08 -17.94 14.33
CA VAL A 535 -56.99 -18.17 15.46
C VAL A 535 -58.31 -17.46 15.16
N THR A 536 -59.41 -18.22 15.18
CA THR A 536 -60.75 -17.72 14.83
C THR A 536 -61.65 -17.49 16.05
N ALA A 537 -61.38 -18.15 17.17
CA ALA A 537 -62.09 -17.93 18.44
C ALA A 537 -61.23 -18.31 19.65
N HIS A 538 -61.55 -17.73 20.82
CA HIS A 538 -60.92 -17.98 22.12
C HIS A 538 -62.01 -18.42 23.12
N PRO A 539 -62.48 -19.68 23.05
CA PRO A 539 -63.62 -20.16 23.83
C PRO A 539 -63.38 -20.24 25.36
N ALA A 540 -62.13 -20.40 25.80
CA ALA A 540 -61.74 -20.42 27.21
C ALA A 540 -60.31 -19.89 27.37
N PRO A 541 -59.85 -19.48 28.58
CA PRO A 541 -58.51 -18.92 28.78
C PRO A 541 -57.38 -19.77 28.21
N ASP A 542 -57.50 -21.10 28.26
CA ASP A 542 -56.53 -22.10 27.80
C ASP A 542 -56.89 -22.75 26.44
N SER A 543 -57.91 -22.27 25.73
CA SER A 543 -58.46 -22.98 24.57
C SER A 543 -58.66 -22.05 23.38
N VAL A 544 -58.17 -22.45 22.20
CA VAL A 544 -58.25 -21.67 20.96
C VAL A 544 -58.86 -22.48 19.82
N THR A 545 -59.72 -21.86 19.01
CA THR A 545 -60.24 -22.45 17.78
C THR A 545 -59.48 -21.91 16.59
N VAL A 546 -59.00 -22.80 15.71
CA VAL A 546 -58.17 -22.44 14.55
C VAL A 546 -58.94 -22.56 13.22
N SER A 547 -58.53 -21.76 12.24
CA SER A 547 -59.09 -21.74 10.87
C SER A 547 -59.00 -23.08 10.16
N GLN A 548 -57.90 -23.80 10.36
CA GLN A 548 -57.68 -25.15 9.84
C GLN A 548 -56.81 -25.92 10.85
N LEU A 549 -57.05 -27.23 10.97
CA LEU A 549 -56.22 -28.11 11.77
C LEU A 549 -55.28 -28.85 10.80
N PRO A 550 -53.97 -28.59 10.82
CA PRO A 550 -53.02 -29.30 9.97
C PRO A 550 -52.99 -30.80 10.26
N ASP A 551 -52.78 -31.61 9.23
CA ASP A 551 -52.58 -33.05 9.39
C ASP A 551 -51.33 -33.31 10.26
N GLY A 552 -51.45 -34.23 11.21
CA GLY A 552 -50.34 -34.62 12.10
C GLY A 552 -50.20 -33.85 13.41
N VAL A 553 -51.05 -32.84 13.68
CA VAL A 553 -51.09 -32.19 14.99
C VAL A 553 -51.54 -33.19 16.06
N ALA A 554 -50.72 -33.40 17.08
CA ALA A 554 -50.96 -34.36 18.14
C ALA A 554 -50.86 -33.73 19.55
N GLU A 555 -51.41 -34.42 20.54
CA GLU A 555 -51.19 -34.08 21.96
C GLU A 555 -49.68 -34.00 22.26
N TYR A 556 -49.33 -33.08 23.14
CA TYR A 556 -47.96 -32.70 23.53
C TYR A 556 -47.10 -32.07 22.43
N SER A 557 -47.64 -31.81 21.24
CA SER A 557 -46.97 -31.02 20.20
C SER A 557 -46.75 -29.59 20.67
N VAL A 558 -45.69 -28.96 20.16
CA VAL A 558 -45.33 -27.58 20.49
C VAL A 558 -46.23 -26.62 19.73
N TRP A 559 -46.63 -25.53 20.41
CA TRP A 559 -47.30 -24.41 19.76
C TRP A 559 -46.58 -23.10 20.07
N GLY A 560 -46.63 -22.17 19.11
CA GLY A 560 -46.16 -20.79 19.28
C GLY A 560 -47.24 -19.80 18.86
N LEU A 561 -47.57 -18.83 19.70
CA LEU A 561 -48.59 -17.82 19.45
C LEU A 561 -47.93 -16.53 18.93
N LYS A 562 -48.45 -15.98 17.84
CA LYS A 562 -48.03 -14.69 17.29
C LYS A 562 -49.17 -13.69 17.43
N LEU A 563 -48.92 -12.67 18.25
CA LEU A 563 -49.84 -11.57 18.51
C LEU A 563 -49.60 -10.41 17.51
N PRO A 564 -50.62 -9.60 17.19
CA PRO A 564 -50.51 -8.48 16.25
C PRO A 564 -49.44 -7.46 16.65
N ASP A 565 -49.34 -7.16 17.95
CA ASP A 565 -48.43 -6.15 18.51
C ASP A 565 -47.04 -6.71 18.85
N LEU A 566 -46.83 -8.02 18.69
CA LEU A 566 -45.57 -8.68 18.99
C LEU A 566 -44.81 -8.99 17.70
N ARG A 567 -43.59 -8.46 17.62
CA ARG A 567 -42.72 -8.74 16.48
C ARG A 567 -42.24 -10.19 16.54
N GLN A 568 -42.29 -10.87 15.40
CA GLN A 568 -41.75 -12.22 15.28
C GLN A 568 -40.24 -12.19 15.53
N ARG A 569 -39.76 -13.10 16.39
CA ARG A 569 -38.34 -13.21 16.74
C ARG A 569 -37.75 -14.38 15.98
N LEU A 570 -37.13 -14.08 14.85
CA LEU A 570 -36.41 -15.03 14.02
C LEU A 570 -34.92 -14.97 14.35
N PHE A 571 -34.28 -16.13 14.33
CA PHE A 571 -32.85 -16.27 14.52
C PHE A 571 -32.29 -17.26 13.50
N ARG A 572 -31.12 -16.97 12.95
CA ARG A 572 -30.36 -17.87 12.08
C ARG A 572 -29.41 -18.70 12.93
N CYS A 573 -29.53 -20.02 12.88
CA CYS A 573 -28.60 -20.92 13.54
C CYS A 573 -27.19 -20.74 12.96
N VAL A 574 -26.19 -20.54 13.82
CA VAL A 574 -24.78 -20.39 13.40
C VAL A 574 -23.90 -21.54 13.88
N ALA A 575 -24.27 -22.19 14.98
CA ALA A 575 -23.55 -23.33 15.52
C ALA A 575 -24.49 -24.32 16.20
N ILE A 576 -24.15 -25.61 16.04
CA ILE A 576 -24.80 -26.74 16.69
C ILE A 576 -23.68 -27.59 17.28
N ARG A 577 -23.74 -27.87 18.58
CA ARG A 577 -22.73 -28.66 19.27
C ARG A 577 -23.38 -29.72 20.14
N GLU A 578 -23.02 -30.98 19.94
CA GLU A 578 -23.42 -32.07 20.82
C GLU A 578 -22.67 -31.97 22.16
N ASN A 579 -23.41 -32.10 23.26
CA ASN A 579 -22.88 -32.13 24.62
C ASN A 579 -22.72 -33.58 25.09
N ASP A 580 -21.89 -33.80 26.12
CA ASP A 580 -21.60 -35.14 26.66
C ASP A 580 -22.83 -35.88 27.22
N ASP A 581 -23.92 -35.16 27.51
CA ASP A 581 -25.18 -35.70 28.03
C ASP A 581 -26.20 -36.06 26.93
N GLY A 582 -25.83 -35.94 25.66
CA GLY A 582 -26.70 -36.20 24.51
C GLY A 582 -27.68 -35.08 24.17
N THR A 583 -27.54 -33.91 24.80
CA THR A 583 -28.22 -32.67 24.38
C THR A 583 -27.40 -31.93 23.32
N TYR A 584 -28.05 -31.03 22.59
CA TYR A 584 -27.41 -30.20 21.58
C TYR A 584 -27.51 -28.73 21.97
N ALA A 585 -26.37 -28.05 22.08
CA ALA A 585 -26.30 -26.62 22.24
C ALA A 585 -26.49 -25.94 20.87
N ILE A 586 -27.41 -24.98 20.81
CA ILE A 586 -27.73 -24.17 19.64
C ILE A 586 -27.33 -22.73 19.93
N THR A 587 -26.50 -22.17 19.06
CA THR A 587 -26.22 -20.73 19.02
C THR A 587 -26.86 -20.16 17.76
N ALA A 588 -27.65 -19.10 17.90
CA ALA A 588 -28.32 -18.46 16.79
C ALA A 588 -28.26 -16.93 16.87
N VAL A 589 -28.09 -16.25 15.74
CA VAL A 589 -28.02 -14.79 15.64
C VAL A 589 -29.35 -14.26 15.12
N GLN A 590 -29.80 -13.12 15.64
CA GLN A 590 -31.05 -12.49 15.22
C GLN A 590 -31.12 -12.35 13.70
N HIS A 591 -32.28 -12.66 13.12
CA HIS A 591 -32.52 -12.55 11.69
C HIS A 591 -33.67 -11.57 11.42
N VAL A 592 -33.44 -10.60 10.54
CA VAL A 592 -34.46 -9.62 10.11
C VAL A 592 -34.68 -9.75 8.60
N PRO A 593 -35.76 -10.44 8.16
CA PRO A 593 -35.99 -10.71 6.74
C PRO A 593 -36.07 -9.46 5.86
N GLU A 594 -36.57 -8.34 6.40
CA GLU A 594 -36.71 -7.08 5.67
C GLU A 594 -35.36 -6.45 5.29
N LYS A 595 -34.26 -6.86 5.95
CA LYS A 595 -32.87 -6.41 5.69
C LYS A 595 -32.54 -6.48 4.19
N ALA A 596 -32.88 -7.58 3.53
CA ALA A 596 -32.56 -7.77 2.11
C ALA A 596 -33.23 -6.71 1.22
N SER A 597 -34.50 -6.39 1.48
CA SER A 597 -35.23 -5.38 0.72
C SER A 597 -34.70 -3.96 0.93
N ILE A 598 -34.22 -3.65 2.14
CA ILE A 598 -33.59 -2.36 2.46
C ILE A 598 -32.29 -2.21 1.67
N VAL A 599 -31.50 -3.29 1.59
CA VAL A 599 -30.22 -3.27 0.88
C VAL A 599 -30.42 -3.20 -0.63
N ASP A 600 -31.26 -4.05 -1.20
CA ASP A 600 -31.47 -4.12 -2.66
C ASP A 600 -32.00 -2.79 -3.23
N ASN A 601 -32.84 -2.07 -2.48
CA ASN A 601 -33.41 -0.79 -2.90
C ASN A 601 -32.67 0.45 -2.37
N GLY A 602 -31.55 0.26 -1.66
CA GLY A 602 -30.89 1.35 -0.94
C GLY A 602 -30.00 2.24 -1.79
N ALA A 603 -29.65 1.83 -3.02
CA ALA A 603 -28.77 2.59 -3.90
C ALA A 603 -29.55 3.63 -4.72
N THR A 604 -29.08 4.88 -4.74
CA THR A 604 -29.57 5.93 -5.64
C THR A 604 -28.42 6.87 -5.96
N PHE A 605 -28.12 7.06 -7.24
CA PHE A 605 -26.99 7.81 -7.77
C PHE A 605 -27.46 8.77 -8.86
N ASP A 606 -26.69 9.84 -9.07
CA ASP A 606 -26.90 10.72 -10.22
C ASP A 606 -26.53 10.00 -11.54
N PRO A 607 -27.25 10.24 -12.66
CA PRO A 607 -26.98 9.58 -13.94
C PRO A 607 -25.55 9.76 -14.43
N LEU A 608 -25.01 8.73 -15.09
CA LEU A 608 -23.69 8.78 -15.74
C LEU A 608 -23.71 9.85 -16.87
N PRO A 609 -22.71 10.76 -16.95
CA PRO A 609 -22.57 11.65 -18.09
C PRO A 609 -22.12 10.87 -19.34
N ASP A 610 -22.68 11.22 -20.51
CA ASP A 610 -22.48 10.53 -21.81
C ASP A 610 -21.04 10.45 -22.34
N THR A 611 -20.07 11.10 -21.69
CA THR A 611 -18.68 11.11 -22.17
C THR A 611 -17.87 10.03 -21.45
N GLY A 612 -17.53 8.95 -22.16
CA GLY A 612 -16.65 7.86 -21.72
C GLY A 612 -15.18 8.24 -21.46
N ILE A 613 -14.92 9.48 -21.03
CA ILE A 613 -13.61 9.90 -20.53
C ILE A 613 -13.57 9.53 -19.05
N THR A 614 -12.64 8.64 -18.69
CA THR A 614 -12.35 8.25 -17.31
C THR A 614 -12.10 9.49 -16.45
N ASN A 615 -13.07 9.89 -15.64
CA ASN A 615 -12.95 10.99 -14.68
C ASN A 615 -12.21 10.47 -13.44
N THR A 616 -10.91 10.21 -13.59
CA THR A 616 -10.02 9.89 -12.48
C THR A 616 -10.09 11.03 -11.46
N LEU A 617 -10.61 10.74 -10.26
CA LEU A 617 -10.70 11.72 -9.19
C LEU A 617 -9.29 12.13 -8.74
N PRO A 618 -8.96 13.43 -8.74
CA PRO A 618 -7.65 13.87 -8.31
C PRO A 618 -7.50 13.74 -6.80
N ALA A 619 -6.31 13.35 -6.34
CA ALA A 619 -5.99 13.38 -4.92
C ALA A 619 -5.96 14.82 -4.39
N VAL A 620 -6.49 15.02 -3.18
CA VAL A 620 -6.37 16.28 -2.46
C VAL A 620 -4.96 16.39 -1.88
N GLN A 621 -4.25 17.48 -2.17
CA GLN A 621 -2.88 17.74 -1.72
C GLN A 621 -2.80 19.08 -0.97
N HIS A 622 -1.73 19.23 -0.18
CA HIS A 622 -1.42 20.42 0.61
C HIS A 622 -2.58 20.95 1.47
N LEU A 623 -3.40 20.04 2.02
CA LEU A 623 -4.47 20.42 2.94
C LEU A 623 -3.87 21.07 4.19
N THR A 624 -4.17 22.35 4.38
CA THR A 624 -3.71 23.16 5.51
C THR A 624 -4.90 23.83 6.19
N THR A 625 -4.77 24.07 7.50
CA THR A 625 -5.75 24.82 8.30
C THR A 625 -5.07 25.94 9.07
N GLU A 626 -5.68 27.12 9.05
CA GLU A 626 -5.23 28.32 9.75
C GLU A 626 -6.34 28.77 10.72
N ILE A 627 -5.96 29.03 11.98
CA ILE A 627 -6.90 29.50 13.02
C ILE A 627 -6.90 31.02 13.02
N LEU A 628 -8.10 31.60 12.93
CA LEU A 628 -8.32 33.03 12.97
C LEU A 628 -9.24 33.37 14.15
N ALA A 629 -8.94 34.46 14.85
CA ALA A 629 -9.81 35.01 15.89
C ALA A 629 -10.27 36.40 15.43
N GLU A 630 -11.57 36.56 15.23
CA GLU A 630 -12.18 37.81 14.77
C GLU A 630 -13.42 38.07 15.63
N GLU A 631 -13.52 39.26 16.24
CA GLU A 631 -14.66 39.69 17.07
C GLU A 631 -15.08 38.70 18.19
N GLY A 632 -14.13 37.97 18.77
CA GLY A 632 -14.38 37.02 19.86
C GLY A 632 -14.93 35.66 19.42
N GLN A 633 -14.94 35.37 18.11
CA GLN A 633 -15.28 34.06 17.55
C GLN A 633 -14.06 33.43 16.86
N TYR A 634 -13.92 32.12 17.00
CA TYR A 634 -12.88 31.36 16.32
C TYR A 634 -13.35 30.88 14.96
N GLN A 635 -12.49 31.05 13.97
CA GLN A 635 -12.68 30.57 12.61
C GLN A 635 -11.50 29.66 12.24
N ALA A 636 -11.74 28.67 11.38
CA ALA A 636 -10.69 27.85 10.79
C ALA A 636 -10.77 27.97 9.27
N ARG A 637 -9.74 28.54 8.66
CA ARG A 637 -9.61 28.66 7.20
C ARG A 637 -8.82 27.47 6.69
N ALA A 638 -9.46 26.66 5.85
CA ALA A 638 -8.88 25.50 5.20
C ALA A 638 -8.54 25.81 3.74
N ARG A 639 -7.37 25.36 3.29
CA ARG A 639 -6.89 25.48 1.89
C ARG A 639 -6.30 24.16 1.44
N TRP A 640 -6.53 23.81 0.18
CA TRP A 640 -5.97 22.60 -0.45
C TRP A 640 -5.77 22.83 -1.95
N ASP A 641 -5.14 21.88 -2.62
CA ASP A 641 -5.04 21.84 -4.08
C ASP A 641 -5.17 20.41 -4.61
N THR A 642 -5.11 20.28 -5.93
CA THR A 642 -5.14 19.01 -6.65
C THR A 642 -4.07 19.05 -7.74
N PRO A 643 -3.35 17.95 -8.00
CA PRO A 643 -2.25 17.93 -8.97
C PRO A 643 -2.71 18.17 -10.42
N ARG A 644 -4.01 18.00 -10.71
CA ARG A 644 -4.64 18.29 -12.00
C ARG A 644 -6.05 18.86 -11.78
N VAL A 645 -6.44 19.83 -12.59
CA VAL A 645 -7.81 20.36 -12.60
C VAL A 645 -8.69 19.42 -13.41
N VAL A 646 -9.61 18.71 -12.75
CA VAL A 646 -10.58 17.82 -13.39
C VAL A 646 -11.94 18.52 -13.40
N LYS A 647 -12.53 18.67 -14.59
CA LYS A 647 -13.83 19.32 -14.77
C LYS A 647 -14.94 18.46 -14.15
N GLY A 648 -15.80 19.06 -13.32
CA GLY A 648 -16.91 18.35 -12.66
C GLY A 648 -16.56 17.70 -11.33
N VAL A 649 -15.39 18.00 -10.76
CA VAL A 649 -15.00 17.59 -9.40
C VAL A 649 -15.36 18.67 -8.38
N ASN A 650 -16.08 18.25 -7.35
CA ASN A 650 -16.37 18.97 -6.12
C ASN A 650 -15.48 18.43 -4.98
N PHE A 651 -15.54 19.07 -3.82
CA PHE A 651 -14.82 18.68 -2.62
C PHE A 651 -15.79 18.52 -1.47
N SER A 652 -15.85 17.31 -0.90
CA SER A 652 -16.57 17.03 0.34
C SER A 652 -15.66 17.33 1.52
N LEU A 653 -16.07 18.27 2.36
CA LEU A 653 -15.38 18.68 3.58
C LEU A 653 -16.16 18.17 4.78
N ARG A 654 -15.47 17.47 5.68
CA ARG A 654 -16.02 16.99 6.94
C ARG A 654 -15.16 17.48 8.09
N LEU A 655 -15.73 18.29 8.96
CA LEU A 655 -15.10 18.78 10.17
C LEU A 655 -15.66 18.03 11.38
N THR A 656 -14.81 17.34 12.13
CA THR A 656 -15.16 16.67 13.39
C THR A 656 -14.47 17.34 14.57
N VAL A 657 -15.12 17.29 15.74
CA VAL A 657 -14.59 17.78 17.01
C VAL A 657 -14.46 16.61 17.98
N LYS A 658 -13.32 16.53 18.69
CA LYS A 658 -13.10 15.59 19.79
C LYS A 658 -13.94 16.00 20.99
N ALA A 659 -14.88 15.14 21.40
CA ALA A 659 -15.60 15.28 22.65
C ALA A 659 -14.75 14.84 23.86
N GLU A 660 -15.21 15.14 25.09
CA GLU A 660 -14.51 14.82 26.34
C GLU A 660 -14.25 13.32 26.53
N ASP A 661 -15.12 12.47 25.98
CA ASP A 661 -15.00 11.00 25.94
C ASP A 661 -14.04 10.50 24.84
N ASN A 662 -13.28 11.40 24.20
CA ASN A 662 -12.43 11.18 23.03
C ASN A 662 -13.15 10.69 21.75
N SER A 663 -14.50 10.69 21.73
CA SER A 663 -15.28 10.38 20.53
C SER A 663 -15.26 11.55 19.53
N ASP A 664 -15.32 11.23 18.24
CA ASP A 664 -15.39 12.22 17.17
C ASP A 664 -16.86 12.56 16.88
N ARG A 665 -17.25 13.81 17.15
CA ARG A 665 -18.58 14.33 16.84
C ARG A 665 -18.53 15.20 15.60
N LEU A 666 -19.53 15.07 14.73
CA LEU A 666 -19.63 15.88 13.52
C LEU A 666 -19.91 17.34 13.90
N ALA A 667 -19.00 18.26 13.55
CA ALA A 667 -19.18 19.69 13.72
C ALA A 667 -19.77 20.34 12.46
N SER A 668 -19.28 19.96 11.28
CA SER A 668 -19.79 20.45 9.99
C SER A 668 -19.51 19.47 8.85
N SER A 669 -20.39 19.42 7.84
CA SER A 669 -20.21 18.67 6.60
C SER A 669 -20.77 19.46 5.43
N LEU A 670 -20.01 19.59 4.34
CA LEU A 670 -20.39 20.42 3.19
C LEU A 670 -19.66 20.01 1.91
N ILE A 671 -20.27 20.27 0.75
CA ILE A 671 -19.69 20.03 -0.58
C ILE A 671 -19.48 21.37 -1.29
N LEU A 672 -18.28 21.60 -1.82
CA LEU A 672 -17.91 22.86 -2.49
C LEU A 672 -17.18 22.61 -3.81
N THR A 673 -17.22 23.59 -4.71
CA THR A 673 -16.44 23.59 -5.97
C THR A 673 -15.07 24.28 -5.84
N LYS A 674 -14.85 24.99 -4.73
CA LYS A 674 -13.64 25.79 -4.47
C LYS A 674 -12.67 25.01 -3.62
N THR A 675 -11.38 25.33 -3.74
CA THR A 675 -10.29 24.71 -2.96
C THR A 675 -9.91 25.46 -1.68
N GLU A 676 -10.84 26.28 -1.18
CA GLU A 676 -10.71 27.03 0.07
C GLU A 676 -12.08 27.16 0.75
N HIS A 677 -12.11 27.02 2.08
CA HIS A 677 -13.30 27.25 2.88
C HIS A 677 -12.95 27.80 4.27
N THR A 678 -13.82 28.61 4.86
CA THR A 678 -13.65 29.12 6.23
C THR A 678 -14.82 28.67 7.10
N PHE A 679 -14.54 27.81 8.07
CA PHE A 679 -15.48 27.41 9.12
C PHE A 679 -15.54 28.52 10.17
N ARG A 680 -16.75 28.93 10.57
CA ARG A 680 -17.01 30.02 11.53
C ARG A 680 -17.72 29.49 12.77
N ASN A 681 -17.76 30.29 13.83
CA ASN A 681 -18.43 29.96 15.11
C ASN A 681 -17.89 28.69 15.77
N LEU A 682 -16.58 28.41 15.64
CA LEU A 682 -15.98 27.26 16.28
C LEU A 682 -15.75 27.51 17.76
N THR A 683 -16.03 26.51 18.59
CA THR A 683 -15.72 26.56 20.04
C THR A 683 -14.29 26.08 20.30
N PRO A 684 -13.66 26.46 21.42
CA PRO A 684 -12.40 25.84 21.85
C PRO A 684 -12.51 24.31 21.89
N GLY A 685 -11.51 23.61 21.33
CA GLY A 685 -11.56 22.17 21.13
C GLY A 685 -10.52 21.66 20.14
N ARG A 686 -10.38 20.34 20.04
CA ARG A 686 -9.52 19.66 19.04
C ARG A 686 -10.39 19.22 17.87
N TYR A 687 -9.97 19.56 16.67
CA TYR A 687 -10.71 19.33 15.44
C TYR A 687 -9.88 18.54 14.43
N THR A 688 -10.57 17.73 13.63
CA THR A 688 -10.01 17.06 12.46
C THR A 688 -10.83 17.47 11.24
N LEU A 689 -10.17 18.01 10.22
CA LEU A 689 -10.79 18.29 8.92
C LEU A 689 -10.37 17.21 7.94
N THR A 690 -11.34 16.57 7.30
CA THR A 690 -11.13 15.65 6.17
C THR A 690 -11.72 16.24 4.90
N VAL A 691 -10.97 16.20 3.81
CA VAL A 691 -11.38 16.67 2.48
C VAL A 691 -11.21 15.54 1.47
N ARG A 692 -12.25 15.31 0.64
CA ARG A 692 -12.24 14.33 -0.45
C ARG A 692 -12.67 14.98 -1.76
N ALA A 693 -12.03 14.61 -2.86
CA ALA A 693 -12.57 14.92 -4.18
C ALA A 693 -13.81 14.07 -4.44
N VAL A 694 -14.86 14.67 -5.00
CA VAL A 694 -16.14 14.01 -5.30
C VAL A 694 -16.57 14.40 -6.71
N ASN A 695 -16.91 13.45 -7.57
CA ASN A 695 -17.38 13.78 -8.91
C ASN A 695 -18.90 14.01 -8.91
N SER A 696 -19.44 14.40 -10.07
CA SER A 696 -20.88 14.57 -10.28
C SER A 696 -21.71 13.31 -10.08
N GLN A 697 -21.08 12.14 -9.91
CA GLN A 697 -21.76 10.87 -9.63
C GLN A 697 -21.82 10.61 -8.12
N GLY A 698 -21.06 11.33 -7.29
CA GLY A 698 -20.94 11.07 -5.86
C GLY A 698 -19.84 10.05 -5.49
N GLN A 699 -19.04 9.58 -6.47
CA GLN A 699 -17.85 8.79 -6.17
C GLN A 699 -16.84 9.64 -5.41
N GLN A 700 -16.17 9.06 -4.42
CA GLN A 700 -15.21 9.76 -3.58
C GLN A 700 -13.79 9.29 -3.84
N GLY A 701 -12.88 10.24 -3.99
CA GLY A 701 -11.44 9.99 -4.02
C GLY A 701 -10.87 9.81 -2.61
N ASP A 702 -9.56 9.58 -2.55
CA ASP A 702 -8.86 9.39 -1.28
C ASP A 702 -8.99 10.62 -0.35
N PRO A 703 -9.16 10.41 0.97
CA PRO A 703 -9.21 11.49 1.94
C PRO A 703 -7.84 12.12 2.19
N ALA A 704 -7.79 13.44 2.22
CA ALA A 704 -6.74 14.19 2.91
C ALA A 704 -7.29 14.70 4.25
N SER A 705 -6.52 14.57 5.33
CA SER A 705 -6.93 15.03 6.66
C SER A 705 -5.87 15.92 7.32
N THR A 706 -6.31 16.86 8.15
CA THR A 706 -5.44 17.70 8.98
C THR A 706 -6.09 17.94 10.34
N ASP A 707 -5.27 17.94 11.39
CA ASP A 707 -5.70 18.17 12.78
C ASP A 707 -5.30 19.57 13.24
N PHE A 708 -6.20 20.25 13.95
CA PHE A 708 -5.93 21.56 14.55
C PHE A 708 -6.65 21.72 15.89
N SER A 709 -6.14 22.62 16.75
CA SER A 709 -6.69 22.83 18.09
C SER A 709 -6.92 24.32 18.35
N ILE A 710 -8.12 24.66 18.81
CA ILE A 710 -8.46 26.00 19.26
C ILE A 710 -8.30 26.02 20.79
N ALA A 711 -7.10 26.35 21.26
CA ALA A 711 -6.77 26.45 22.70
C ALA A 711 -5.65 27.47 22.97
N ALA A 712 -5.62 28.02 24.18
CA ALA A 712 -4.50 28.82 24.65
C ALA A 712 -3.21 27.97 24.70
N PRO A 713 -2.03 28.56 24.47
CA PRO A 713 -0.79 27.80 24.39
C PRO A 713 -0.34 27.34 25.77
N ALA A 714 0.36 26.20 25.80
CA ALA A 714 1.01 25.73 27.02
C ALA A 714 2.15 26.68 27.44
N VAL A 715 2.46 26.74 28.74
CA VAL A 715 3.62 27.49 29.25
C VAL A 715 4.92 26.98 28.61
N PRO A 716 5.95 27.83 28.44
CA PRO A 716 7.28 27.38 28.08
C PRO A 716 7.73 26.23 29.01
N SER A 717 8.28 25.16 28.45
CA SER A 717 8.77 24.01 29.21
C SER A 717 10.00 24.38 30.04
N TYR A 718 10.91 25.15 29.43
CA TYR A 718 12.05 25.77 30.09
C TYR A 718 12.52 26.99 29.30
N VAL A 719 13.38 27.80 29.91
CA VAL A 719 14.01 28.97 29.28
C VAL A 719 15.51 28.75 29.30
N GLU A 720 16.11 28.74 28.12
CA GLU A 720 17.56 28.68 27.95
C GLU A 720 18.14 30.09 28.11
N LEU A 721 19.13 30.24 29.01
CA LEU A 721 19.80 31.51 29.27
C LEU A 721 21.27 31.43 28.87
N THR A 722 21.68 32.26 27.91
CA THR A 722 23.07 32.33 27.43
C THR A 722 23.74 33.60 27.97
N PRO A 723 24.79 33.48 28.82
CA PRO A 723 25.51 34.63 29.37
C PRO A 723 26.47 35.22 28.33
N GLY A 724 26.44 36.54 28.14
CA GLY A 724 27.43 37.30 27.36
C GLY A 724 28.10 38.39 28.19
N TYR A 725 29.10 39.07 27.61
CA TYR A 725 29.73 40.22 28.28
C TYR A 725 28.75 41.40 28.32
N PHE A 726 28.35 41.85 29.52
CA PHE A 726 27.31 42.87 29.77
C PHE A 726 25.92 42.57 29.17
N GLN A 727 25.63 41.31 28.81
CA GLN A 727 24.35 40.91 28.23
C GLN A 727 23.91 39.51 28.64
N ILE A 728 22.61 39.23 28.56
CA ILE A 728 22.02 37.90 28.79
C ILE A 728 20.97 37.65 27.70
N THR A 729 21.06 36.50 27.02
CA THR A 729 20.07 36.07 26.02
C THR A 729 19.12 35.05 26.64
N ALA A 730 17.81 35.26 26.50
CA ALA A 730 16.77 34.35 26.96
C ALA A 730 16.01 33.75 25.77
N THR A 731 16.00 32.42 25.69
CA THR A 731 15.37 31.65 24.62
C THR A 731 14.40 30.61 25.22
N PRO A 732 13.08 30.88 25.23
CA PRO A 732 12.08 29.92 25.69
C PRO A 732 11.94 28.72 24.75
N ARG A 733 11.63 27.54 25.31
CA ARG A 733 11.45 26.27 24.57
C ARG A 733 10.11 25.62 24.95
N GLN A 734 9.33 25.16 23.97
CA GLN A 734 8.12 24.37 24.23
C GLN A 734 8.43 22.88 24.33
N ALA A 735 7.58 22.14 25.04
CA ALA A 735 7.62 20.68 25.06
C ALA A 735 7.16 20.06 23.72
N VAL A 736 6.21 20.71 23.05
CA VAL A 736 5.72 20.37 21.71
C VAL A 736 5.80 21.63 20.86
N TYR A 737 6.43 21.55 19.69
CA TYR A 737 6.57 22.69 18.80
C TYR A 737 5.21 23.11 18.23
N ASP A 738 4.79 24.35 18.51
CA ASP A 738 3.64 24.99 17.89
C ASP A 738 4.09 26.25 17.11
N PRO A 739 3.96 26.26 15.77
CA PRO A 739 4.42 27.38 14.94
C PRO A 739 3.58 28.67 15.13
N THR A 740 2.42 28.58 15.77
CA THR A 740 1.54 29.73 16.03
C THR A 740 1.89 30.48 17.31
N VAL A 741 2.82 29.94 18.12
CA VAL A 741 3.19 30.49 19.42
C VAL A 741 4.33 31.51 19.30
N GLN A 742 4.11 32.67 19.88
CA GLN A 742 5.12 33.69 20.15
C GLN A 742 5.35 33.80 21.66
N TYR A 743 6.40 34.52 22.07
CA TYR A 743 6.67 34.75 23.49
C TYR A 743 6.76 36.22 23.80
N GLU A 744 6.10 36.61 24.88
CA GLU A 744 6.23 37.95 25.46
C GLU A 744 7.29 37.91 26.57
N PHE A 745 8.20 38.89 26.61
CA PHE A 745 9.35 38.94 27.53
C PHE A 745 9.28 40.13 28.48
N TRP A 746 9.59 39.89 29.75
CA TRP A 746 9.75 40.92 30.79
C TRP A 746 11.08 40.71 31.53
N PHE A 747 11.64 41.81 32.02
CA PHE A 747 12.96 41.84 32.65
C PHE A 747 13.00 42.73 33.88
N THR A 748 13.68 42.26 34.93
CA THR A 748 13.91 43.01 36.16
C THR A 748 15.25 42.62 36.79
N ASP A 749 15.81 43.52 37.62
CA ASP A 749 17.05 43.30 38.35
C ASP A 749 16.83 42.78 39.79
N THR A 750 15.58 42.65 40.22
CA THR A 750 15.17 42.03 41.50
C THR A 750 14.02 41.06 41.28
N GLN A 751 14.04 39.92 41.98
CA GLN A 751 12.98 38.92 41.87
C GLN A 751 11.61 39.48 42.29
N ILE A 752 10.58 39.14 41.51
CA ILE A 752 9.18 39.42 41.83
C ILE A 752 8.59 38.18 42.52
N ALA A 753 8.02 38.35 43.71
CA ALA A 753 7.50 37.24 44.51
C ALA A 753 6.16 36.67 43.99
N ASP A 754 5.31 37.51 43.35
CA ASP A 754 4.05 37.10 42.74
C ASP A 754 4.07 37.38 41.23
N THR A 755 3.96 36.32 40.42
CA THR A 755 3.99 36.43 38.95
C THR A 755 2.83 37.25 38.36
N ARG A 756 1.79 37.55 39.13
CA ARG A 756 0.70 38.46 38.73
C ARG A 756 1.13 39.93 38.71
N GLN A 757 2.21 40.28 39.41
CA GLN A 757 2.76 41.63 39.44
C GLN A 757 3.81 41.87 38.34
N VAL A 758 4.13 40.85 37.54
CA VAL A 758 5.14 40.96 36.46
C VAL A 758 4.81 42.07 35.47
N GLU A 759 3.54 42.24 35.11
CA GLU A 759 3.14 43.28 34.14
C GLU A 759 3.26 44.70 34.70
N THR A 760 3.31 44.88 36.02
CA THR A 760 3.46 46.19 36.68
C THR A 760 4.90 46.47 37.12
N ASP A 761 5.61 45.44 37.58
CA ASP A 761 6.87 45.59 38.32
C ASP A 761 8.11 45.18 37.50
N ALA A 762 7.93 44.47 36.38
CA ALA A 762 9.01 44.16 35.44
C ALA A 762 8.89 44.99 34.15
N ARG A 763 10.04 45.32 33.56
CA ARG A 763 10.09 46.05 32.29
C ARG A 763 9.72 45.11 31.15
N TYR A 764 8.64 45.43 30.44
CA TYR A 764 8.30 44.74 29.20
C TYR A 764 9.38 44.98 28.14
N LEU A 765 9.87 43.90 27.55
CA LEU A 765 10.93 43.91 26.54
C LEU A 765 10.32 43.88 25.13
N GLY A 766 9.34 43.01 24.89
CA GLY A 766 8.66 42.87 23.61
C GLY A 766 8.18 41.44 23.36
N THR A 767 7.69 41.20 22.14
CA THR A 767 7.30 39.87 21.66
C THR A 767 8.31 39.37 20.63
N ALA A 768 8.90 38.21 20.86
CA ALA A 768 9.91 37.61 19.98
C ALA A 768 10.02 36.09 20.21
N LEU A 769 10.95 35.43 19.50
CA LEU A 769 11.32 34.04 19.77
C LEU A 769 12.45 33.92 20.81
N TYR A 770 13.26 34.97 20.97
CA TYR A 770 14.28 35.12 22.00
C TYR A 770 14.46 36.62 22.31
N TRP A 771 15.09 36.94 23.43
CA TRP A 771 15.42 38.33 23.76
C TRP A 771 16.85 38.46 24.28
N ILE A 772 17.54 39.53 23.89
CA ILE A 772 18.86 39.89 24.42
C ILE A 772 18.69 41.11 25.34
N ALA A 773 18.88 40.92 26.65
CA ALA A 773 18.98 42.03 27.58
C ALA A 773 20.44 42.49 27.61
N ALA A 774 20.72 43.64 26.99
CA ALA A 774 22.03 44.30 27.01
C ALA A 774 21.89 45.73 27.54
N SER A 775 22.62 46.10 28.59
CA SER A 775 22.64 47.48 29.10
C SER A 775 23.88 47.76 29.95
N SER A 776 24.24 49.04 30.11
CA SER A 776 25.31 49.47 31.01
C SER A 776 25.07 49.10 32.48
N SER A 777 23.82 48.80 32.84
CA SER A 777 23.36 48.39 34.17
C SER A 777 23.53 46.90 34.43
N ILE A 778 23.68 46.06 33.40
CA ILE A 778 23.96 44.63 33.58
C ILE A 778 25.42 44.48 33.99
N LYS A 779 25.67 43.81 35.10
CA LYS A 779 27.00 43.64 35.71
C LYS A 779 27.38 42.17 35.82
N PRO A 780 28.68 41.83 35.68
CA PRO A 780 29.18 40.48 35.93
C PRO A 780 28.78 40.00 37.33
N GLY A 781 28.29 38.75 37.43
CA GLY A 781 27.98 38.11 38.71
C GLY A 781 26.76 38.62 39.49
N LYS A 782 25.94 39.54 38.92
CA LYS A 782 24.63 39.94 39.49
C LYS A 782 23.50 39.09 38.87
N ASP A 783 22.56 38.64 39.70
CA ASP A 783 21.34 37.94 39.26
C ASP A 783 20.35 38.92 38.61
N TYR A 784 19.77 38.50 37.49
CA TYR A 784 18.67 39.16 36.79
C TYR A 784 17.56 38.15 36.49
N TYR A 785 16.33 38.63 36.40
CA TYR A 785 15.14 37.77 36.27
C TYR A 785 14.39 38.11 35.00
N PHE A 786 14.10 37.07 34.22
CA PHE A 786 13.23 37.10 33.06
C PHE A 786 11.90 36.45 33.41
N TYR A 787 10.79 37.08 33.02
CA TYR A 787 9.47 36.48 33.08
C TYR A 787 8.93 36.37 31.65
N ILE A 788 8.59 35.16 31.24
CA ILE A 788 8.23 34.85 29.85
C ILE A 788 6.93 34.07 29.83
N ARG A 789 6.02 34.40 28.91
CA ARG A 789 4.81 33.60 28.66
C ARG A 789 4.61 33.37 27.17
N ALA A 790 4.02 32.23 26.83
CA ALA A 790 3.62 31.89 25.48
C ALA A 790 2.30 32.58 25.13
N VAL A 791 2.17 33.05 23.89
CA VAL A 791 0.96 33.71 23.38
C VAL A 791 0.64 33.22 21.96
N ASN A 792 -0.64 33.01 21.67
CA ASN A 792 -1.15 32.75 20.32
C ASN A 792 -2.44 33.56 20.10
N GLN A 793 -3.12 33.37 18.97
CA GLN A 793 -4.38 34.06 18.65
C GLN A 793 -5.55 33.73 19.59
N VAL A 794 -5.45 32.63 20.37
CA VAL A 794 -6.50 32.15 21.28
C VAL A 794 -6.31 32.70 22.70
N GLY A 795 -5.06 32.86 23.16
CA GLY A 795 -4.81 33.37 24.50
C GLY A 795 -3.34 33.36 24.91
N LYS A 796 -3.12 33.55 26.22
CA LYS A 796 -1.80 33.65 26.85
C LYS A 796 -1.63 32.56 27.91
N SER A 797 -0.42 31.99 28.01
CA SER A 797 -0.07 31.08 29.09
C SER A 797 0.22 31.83 30.40
N ALA A 798 0.38 31.10 31.50
CA ALA A 798 1.00 31.65 32.71
C ALA A 798 2.48 32.03 32.46
N PHE A 799 3.03 32.87 33.34
CA PHE A 799 4.44 33.26 33.32
C PHE A 799 5.36 32.15 33.82
N VAL A 800 6.53 32.04 33.18
CA VAL A 800 7.67 31.25 33.60
C VAL A 800 8.80 32.19 33.98
N GLU A 801 9.37 32.00 35.17
CA GLU A 801 10.53 32.75 35.65
C GLU A 801 11.84 32.06 35.23
N ALA A 802 12.83 32.84 34.80
CA ALA A 802 14.18 32.37 34.53
C ALA A 802 15.23 33.33 35.11
N LYS A 803 16.15 32.81 35.91
CA LYS A 803 17.22 33.59 36.57
C LYS A 803 18.54 33.44 35.81
N GLY A 804 19.14 34.56 35.39
CA GLY A 804 20.39 34.58 34.63
C GLY A 804 21.40 35.59 35.15
N GLN A 805 22.68 35.33 34.88
CA GLN A 805 23.78 36.27 35.12
C GLN A 805 24.50 36.56 33.80
N ALA A 806 25.07 37.75 33.66
CA ALA A 806 26.03 38.00 32.58
C ALA A 806 27.32 37.20 32.82
N SER A 807 28.15 37.03 31.79
CA SER A 807 29.44 36.36 31.93
C SER A 807 30.25 36.98 33.07
N ASN A 808 30.92 36.15 33.87
CA ASN A 808 31.82 36.56 34.97
C ASN A 808 33.29 36.27 34.64
N ASP A 809 33.61 36.11 33.35
CA ASP A 809 34.97 35.87 32.89
C ASP A 809 35.80 37.16 32.88
N ALA A 810 36.58 37.35 33.95
CA ALA A 810 37.45 38.51 34.12
C ALA A 810 38.53 38.64 33.01
N ALA A 811 39.02 37.53 32.46
CA ALA A 811 40.04 37.56 31.41
C ALA A 811 39.44 38.05 30.08
N GLY A 812 38.24 37.58 29.73
CA GLY A 812 37.50 38.05 28.55
C GLY A 812 37.06 39.52 28.65
N TYR A 813 36.65 40.00 29.83
CA TYR A 813 36.41 41.46 30.00
C TYR A 813 37.69 42.27 29.82
N LEU A 814 38.84 41.78 30.29
CA LEU A 814 40.12 42.47 30.13
C LEU A 814 40.52 42.58 28.66
N ASP A 815 40.36 41.52 27.88
CA ASP A 815 40.60 41.55 26.42
C ASP A 815 39.57 42.45 25.70
N PHE A 816 38.30 42.46 26.12
CA PHE A 816 37.27 43.39 25.60
C PHE A 816 37.66 44.87 25.81
N PHE A 817 38.29 45.20 26.95
CA PHE A 817 38.73 46.57 27.26
C PHE A 817 40.14 46.91 26.78
N LYS A 818 40.95 45.92 26.39
CA LYS A 818 42.38 46.09 26.02
C LYS A 818 42.63 47.16 24.97
N GLY A 819 41.81 47.20 23.91
CA GLY A 819 41.88 48.24 22.87
C GLY A 819 41.56 49.65 23.38
N LYS A 820 40.66 49.78 24.36
CA LYS A 820 40.32 51.07 24.99
C LYS A 820 41.32 51.49 26.06
N ILE A 821 42.03 50.55 26.67
CA ILE A 821 43.09 50.82 27.65
C ILE A 821 44.34 51.39 26.96
N THR A 822 44.69 50.90 25.76
CA THR A 822 45.81 51.40 24.94
C THR A 822 45.61 52.80 24.34
N GLU A 823 44.38 53.32 24.31
CA GLU A 823 44.07 54.68 23.85
C GLU A 823 44.22 55.75 24.94
N SER A 824 44.28 55.37 26.22
CA SER A 824 44.41 56.32 27.33
C SER A 824 45.85 56.81 27.53
N HIS A 825 46.04 58.07 27.94
CA HIS A 825 47.37 58.67 28.20
C HIS A 825 48.23 57.84 29.16
N LEU A 826 47.61 57.11 30.09
CA LEU A 826 48.28 56.22 31.05
C LEU A 826 48.89 54.97 30.38
N GLY A 827 48.27 54.47 29.31
CA GLY A 827 48.77 53.33 28.53
C GLY A 827 49.97 53.69 27.65
N LYS A 828 50.00 54.92 27.12
CA LYS A 828 51.11 55.43 26.30
C LYS A 828 52.40 55.64 27.11
N GLU A 829 52.32 56.22 28.32
CA GLU A 829 53.51 56.45 29.17
C GLU A 829 54.19 55.16 29.66
N LEU A 830 53.44 54.06 29.83
CA LEU A 830 54.00 52.76 30.23
C LEU A 830 54.73 52.07 29.07
N LEU A 831 54.23 52.24 27.84
CA LEU A 831 54.81 51.69 26.62
C LEU A 831 56.04 52.48 26.14
N GLU A 832 56.13 53.78 26.43
CA GLU A 832 57.27 54.65 26.04
C GLU A 832 58.57 54.41 26.82
N LYS A 833 58.56 53.70 27.96
CA LYS A 833 59.77 53.43 28.77
C LYS A 833 60.52 52.14 28.40
N VAL A 834 60.20 51.50 27.28
CA VAL A 834 60.83 50.24 26.83
C VAL A 834 61.32 50.34 25.37
N GLU A 835 61.81 51.52 24.94
CA GLU A 835 62.54 51.69 23.66
C GLU A 835 63.49 50.51 23.36
N LEU A 836 63.79 50.06 22.13
CA LEU A 836 63.42 50.33 20.72
C LEU A 836 64.29 49.35 19.91
N THR A 837 63.85 48.85 18.74
CA THR A 837 64.61 48.46 17.49
C THR A 837 63.83 47.34 16.76
N GLU A 838 63.47 47.38 15.48
CA GLU A 838 63.95 48.07 14.27
C GLU A 838 62.75 48.48 13.37
N ASP A 839 62.87 49.65 12.76
CA ASP A 839 62.18 50.09 11.53
C ASP A 839 62.44 49.09 10.37
N ASN A 840 61.58 48.83 9.38
CA ASN A 840 60.85 49.79 8.57
C ASN A 840 59.71 49.10 7.77
N ALA A 841 58.59 49.80 7.69
CA ALA A 841 57.65 49.93 6.57
C ALA A 841 57.59 48.83 5.48
N SER A 842 56.47 48.11 5.42
CA SER A 842 55.93 47.61 4.14
C SER A 842 54.72 48.46 3.72
N ARG A 843 54.95 49.24 2.67
CA ARG A 843 53.94 49.97 1.89
C ARG A 843 52.84 49.01 1.42
N LEU A 844 51.59 49.39 1.65
CA LEU A 844 50.43 48.91 0.92
C LEU A 844 50.48 49.50 -0.50
N ASP A 845 51.02 48.76 -1.47
CA ASP A 845 50.85 49.09 -2.88
C ASP A 845 49.65 48.29 -3.43
N GLN A 846 48.56 49.00 -3.71
CA GLN A 846 47.38 48.51 -4.40
C GLN A 846 47.68 48.54 -5.90
N PHE A 847 47.50 47.44 -6.63
CA PHE A 847 47.66 47.43 -8.09
C PHE A 847 46.45 46.81 -8.79
N SER A 848 46.12 47.39 -9.95
CA SER A 848 45.16 46.87 -10.92
C SER A 848 45.97 46.59 -12.18
N GLU A 849 46.16 45.33 -12.53
CA GLU A 849 46.72 44.95 -13.84
C GLU A 849 45.66 44.21 -14.65
N GLU A 850 45.41 44.74 -15.84
CA GLU A 850 44.76 44.02 -16.93
C GLU A 850 45.85 43.25 -17.67
N TRP A 851 45.72 41.93 -17.75
CA TRP A 851 46.64 41.13 -18.54
C TRP A 851 45.88 40.16 -19.43
N GLN A 852 46.45 39.94 -20.61
CA GLN A 852 45.94 39.02 -21.60
C GLN A 852 46.69 37.70 -21.45
N ASP A 853 45.99 36.59 -21.24
CA ASP A 853 46.66 35.30 -21.17
C ASP A 853 47.21 34.87 -22.55
N ALA A 854 48.03 33.82 -22.58
CA ALA A 854 48.67 33.31 -23.79
C ALA A 854 47.67 32.90 -24.91
N ASN A 855 46.38 32.85 -24.61
CA ASN A 855 45.29 32.51 -25.53
C ASN A 855 44.45 33.73 -25.95
N GLY A 856 44.85 34.97 -25.58
CA GLY A 856 44.16 36.19 -25.98
C GLY A 856 42.97 36.58 -25.08
N LYS A 857 42.80 35.95 -23.92
CA LYS A 857 41.70 36.21 -22.97
C LYS A 857 42.05 37.39 -22.04
N TRP A 858 41.15 38.37 -21.94
CA TRP A 858 41.32 39.54 -21.07
C TRP A 858 40.92 39.21 -19.64
N ASN A 859 41.85 39.39 -18.69
CA ASN A 859 41.60 39.22 -17.26
C ASN A 859 41.95 40.53 -16.54
N ALA A 860 41.02 41.08 -15.75
CA ALA A 860 41.28 42.20 -14.85
C ALA A 860 41.29 41.69 -13.41
N MET A 861 42.41 41.84 -12.69
CA MET A 861 42.55 41.42 -11.29
C MET A 861 42.91 42.62 -10.40
N TRP A 862 42.17 42.78 -9.30
CA TRP A 862 42.38 43.80 -8.27
C TRP A 862 42.93 43.14 -6.99
N GLY A 863 44.19 43.38 -6.66
CA GLY A 863 44.83 42.90 -5.43
C GLY A 863 44.75 43.94 -4.30
N VAL A 864 44.34 43.55 -3.08
CA VAL A 864 44.09 44.51 -1.97
C VAL A 864 45.16 44.47 -0.87
N LYS A 865 45.83 43.33 -0.63
CA LYS A 865 46.90 43.25 0.39
C LYS A 865 47.95 42.21 0.01
N ILE A 866 49.22 42.59 0.11
CA ILE A 866 50.38 41.67 0.08
C ILE A 866 51.01 41.69 1.46
N GLU A 867 51.12 40.53 2.10
CA GLU A 867 51.85 40.39 3.36
C GLU A 867 52.93 39.32 3.18
N GLN A 868 54.18 39.70 3.43
CA GLN A 868 55.33 38.80 3.36
C GLN A 868 55.48 38.10 4.71
N THR A 869 55.40 36.77 4.73
CA THR A 869 55.70 36.02 5.96
C THR A 869 57.21 35.94 6.19
N LYS A 870 57.62 35.58 7.42
CA LYS A 870 59.02 35.40 7.86
C LYS A 870 59.91 34.56 6.90
N ASP A 871 59.29 33.75 6.04
CA ASP A 871 59.94 32.84 5.09
C ASP A 871 60.02 33.39 3.65
N GLY A 872 59.71 34.66 3.43
CA GLY A 872 59.85 35.34 2.13
C GLY A 872 58.73 35.08 1.11
N LYS A 873 57.67 34.34 1.46
CA LYS A 873 56.49 34.11 0.60
C LYS A 873 55.49 35.26 0.72
N HIS A 874 55.01 35.74 -0.41
CA HIS A 874 53.99 36.77 -0.52
C HIS A 874 52.61 36.14 -0.68
N TYR A 875 51.65 36.48 0.18
CA TYR A 875 50.24 36.11 -0.01
C TYR A 875 49.49 37.28 -0.63
N VAL A 876 48.80 37.04 -1.76
CA VAL A 876 47.97 38.02 -2.45
C VAL A 876 46.51 37.62 -2.25
N ALA A 877 45.69 38.55 -1.75
CA ALA A 877 44.23 38.43 -1.80
C ALA A 877 43.67 39.37 -2.87
N GLY A 878 42.90 38.84 -3.84
CA GLY A 878 42.39 39.63 -4.97
C GLY A 878 41.08 39.14 -5.57
N LEU A 879 40.41 40.06 -6.27
CA LEU A 879 39.15 39.85 -6.98
C LEU A 879 39.38 40.04 -8.49
N GLY A 880 38.84 39.15 -9.31
CA GLY A 880 38.97 39.20 -10.77
C GLY A 880 37.63 39.05 -11.49
N LEU A 881 37.47 39.76 -12.60
CA LEU A 881 36.34 39.62 -13.52
C LEU A 881 36.90 39.24 -14.90
N SER A 882 36.30 38.24 -15.54
CA SER A 882 36.80 37.68 -16.81
C SER A 882 35.65 37.13 -17.66
N MET A 883 35.88 36.91 -18.95
CA MET A 883 34.93 36.25 -19.86
C MET A 883 35.61 35.03 -20.49
N GLU A 884 34.95 33.87 -20.44
CA GLU A 884 35.38 32.60 -21.02
C GLU A 884 34.57 32.26 -22.27
N ASP A 885 35.25 31.83 -23.34
CA ASP A 885 34.59 31.23 -24.50
C ASP A 885 34.40 29.73 -24.25
N THR A 886 33.15 29.27 -24.21
CA THR A 886 32.80 27.85 -24.19
C THR A 886 32.16 27.45 -25.52
N GLU A 887 31.99 26.14 -25.77
CA GLU A 887 31.33 25.62 -26.97
C GLU A 887 29.89 26.13 -27.14
N GLU A 888 29.26 26.66 -26.08
CA GLU A 888 27.89 27.20 -26.06
C GLU A 888 27.82 28.74 -26.08
N GLY A 889 28.96 29.45 -26.02
CA GLY A 889 29.04 30.91 -26.10
C GLY A 889 29.97 31.57 -25.07
N LYS A 890 29.96 32.91 -25.02
CA LYS A 890 30.73 33.70 -24.05
C LYS A 890 30.06 33.69 -22.67
N VAL A 891 30.78 33.26 -21.64
CA VAL A 891 30.32 33.24 -20.24
C VAL A 891 31.14 34.21 -19.39
N SER A 892 30.48 35.15 -18.71
CA SER A 892 31.13 36.04 -17.73
C SER A 892 31.39 35.30 -16.41
N GLN A 893 32.56 35.48 -15.81
CA GLN A 893 32.97 34.83 -14.56
C GLN A 893 33.56 35.82 -13.54
N PHE A 894 33.39 35.49 -12.25
CA PHE A 894 33.94 36.19 -11.09
C PHE A 894 34.91 35.26 -10.34
N LEU A 895 36.15 35.70 -10.16
CA LEU A 895 37.27 34.94 -9.61
C LEU A 895 37.72 35.57 -8.29
N VAL A 896 37.94 34.75 -7.25
CA VAL A 896 38.44 35.21 -5.95
C VAL A 896 39.69 34.41 -5.60
N ALA A 897 40.84 35.08 -5.52
CA ALA A 897 42.10 34.49 -5.10
C ALA A 897 42.30 34.76 -3.61
N ALA A 898 41.93 33.80 -2.75
CA ALA A 898 42.12 33.90 -1.30
C ALA A 898 42.13 32.50 -0.64
N ASN A 899 42.90 32.32 0.44
CA ASN A 899 42.93 31.07 1.21
C ASN A 899 41.65 30.85 2.04
N ARG A 900 40.92 31.93 2.32
CA ARG A 900 39.64 31.94 3.06
C ARG A 900 38.79 33.08 2.53
N ILE A 901 37.58 32.78 2.05
CA ILE A 901 36.58 33.75 1.63
C ILE A 901 35.47 33.74 2.68
N ALA A 902 35.12 34.88 3.25
CA ALA A 902 34.10 34.98 4.29
C ALA A 902 33.16 36.16 4.04
N PHE A 903 31.85 35.94 4.04
CA PHE A 903 30.85 37.01 3.97
C PHE A 903 30.41 37.35 5.39
N ILE A 904 30.65 38.60 5.79
CA ILE A 904 30.38 39.11 7.13
C ILE A 904 29.46 40.32 6.98
N ASP A 905 28.40 40.39 7.78
CA ASP A 905 27.58 41.60 7.90
C ASP A 905 28.18 42.50 8.99
N PRO A 906 28.73 43.69 8.65
CA PRO A 906 29.35 44.57 9.63
C PRO A 906 28.34 45.21 10.60
N ALA A 907 27.05 45.27 10.25
CA ALA A 907 26.04 46.00 11.01
C ALA A 907 25.70 45.34 12.36
N ASN A 908 25.97 44.04 12.51
CA ASN A 908 25.49 43.24 13.64
C ASN A 908 26.60 42.77 14.59
N GLY A 909 27.88 43.14 14.35
CA GLY A 909 29.00 42.75 15.21
C GLY A 909 29.20 41.24 15.38
N ASN A 910 28.64 40.42 14.48
CA ASN A 910 28.65 38.97 14.60
C ASN A 910 29.98 38.42 14.05
N GLU A 911 30.82 37.86 14.92
CA GLU A 911 32.13 37.27 14.55
C GLU A 911 32.00 35.97 13.73
N THR A 912 30.79 35.44 13.59
CA THR A 912 30.51 34.19 12.86
C THR A 912 30.12 34.52 11.41
N PRO A 913 30.97 34.22 10.40
CA PRO A 913 30.66 34.58 9.02
C PRO A 913 29.49 33.76 8.47
N MET A 914 28.64 34.39 7.65
CA MET A 914 27.42 33.76 7.10
C MET A 914 27.72 32.70 6.03
N PHE A 915 28.85 32.87 5.35
CA PHE A 915 29.38 31.96 4.33
C PHE A 915 30.91 32.00 4.45
N VAL A 916 31.56 30.84 4.57
CA VAL A 916 33.02 30.71 4.55
C VAL A 916 33.43 29.61 3.57
N ALA A 917 34.21 29.95 2.56
CA ALA A 917 34.94 28.97 1.78
C ALA A 917 36.40 28.93 2.27
N GLN A 918 36.86 27.80 2.79
CA GLN A 918 38.21 27.63 3.31
C GLN A 918 38.69 26.20 3.09
N GLY A 919 39.82 26.04 2.37
CA GLY A 919 40.26 24.73 1.90
C GLY A 919 39.27 24.11 0.91
N ASN A 920 39.06 22.78 0.99
CA ASN A 920 38.09 22.04 0.15
C ASN A 920 36.67 21.99 0.76
N GLN A 921 36.34 22.94 1.64
CA GLN A 921 35.08 22.95 2.40
C GLN A 921 34.41 24.32 2.36
N ILE A 922 33.08 24.30 2.35
CA ILE A 922 32.23 25.48 2.47
C ILE A 922 31.40 25.34 3.74
N PHE A 923 31.46 26.36 4.60
CA PHE A 923 30.67 26.49 5.82
C PHE A 923 29.61 27.58 5.61
N MET A 924 28.34 27.26 5.81
CA MET A 924 27.24 28.22 5.71
C MET A 924 26.44 28.23 7.01
N ASN A 925 26.04 29.41 7.45
CA ASN A 925 25.15 29.58 8.59
C ASN A 925 23.70 29.24 8.17
N GLU A 926 22.91 28.64 9.08
CA GLU A 926 21.49 28.33 8.88
C GLU A 926 20.64 29.56 8.48
N VAL A 927 21.04 30.75 8.92
CA VAL A 927 20.35 32.01 8.56
C VAL A 927 20.51 32.34 7.06
N PHE A 928 21.57 31.84 6.41
CA PHE A 928 21.89 32.15 5.02
C PHE A 928 21.23 31.18 4.02
N LEU A 929 21.12 29.89 4.34
CA LEU A 929 20.53 28.88 3.47
C LEU A 929 19.43 28.10 4.20
N LYS A 930 18.18 28.52 4.01
CA LYS A 930 17.00 27.87 4.61
C LYS A 930 16.46 26.69 3.78
N TYR A 931 16.60 26.78 2.45
CA TYR A 931 16.20 25.74 1.50
C TYR A 931 17.24 25.63 0.39
N LEU A 932 17.64 24.41 0.05
CA LEU A 932 18.47 24.12 -1.13
C LEU A 932 17.62 23.39 -2.16
N THR A 933 17.31 24.05 -3.27
CA THR A 933 16.63 23.42 -4.42
C THR A 933 17.66 23.23 -5.53
N ALA A 934 18.08 21.99 -5.75
CA ALA A 934 19.04 21.64 -6.79
C ALA A 934 18.50 20.46 -7.62
N PRO A 935 18.45 20.56 -8.96
CA PRO A 935 17.99 19.46 -9.82
C PRO A 935 18.93 18.24 -9.79
N THR A 936 20.21 18.47 -9.49
CA THR A 936 21.21 17.42 -9.30
C THR A 936 22.24 17.86 -8.26
N ILE A 937 22.60 16.98 -7.34
CA ILE A 937 23.78 17.14 -6.47
C ILE A 937 24.60 15.87 -6.61
N THR A 938 25.88 15.97 -6.95
CA THR A 938 26.73 14.78 -7.12
C THR A 938 28.10 15.05 -6.51
N SER A 939 28.51 14.22 -5.55
CA SER A 939 29.89 14.24 -5.04
C SER A 939 30.83 13.62 -6.07
N GLY A 940 32.02 14.20 -6.29
CA GLY A 940 32.95 13.82 -7.37
C GLY A 940 33.68 12.48 -7.29
N GLY A 941 33.10 11.43 -6.69
CA GLY A 941 33.66 10.06 -6.67
C GLY A 941 32.96 9.12 -7.65
N ASN A 942 33.58 8.00 -8.04
CA ASN A 942 32.92 6.96 -8.85
C ASN A 942 33.03 5.58 -8.15
N PRO A 943 31.96 5.08 -7.51
CA PRO A 943 30.63 5.67 -7.43
C PRO A 943 30.56 6.87 -6.46
N PRO A 944 29.63 7.83 -6.65
CA PRO A 944 29.47 8.99 -5.75
C PRO A 944 29.09 8.58 -4.32
N THR A 945 29.67 9.28 -3.33
CA THR A 945 29.35 9.13 -1.91
C THR A 945 27.99 9.76 -1.55
N PHE A 946 27.61 10.83 -2.25
CA PHE A 946 26.29 11.46 -2.16
C PHE A 946 25.78 11.82 -3.57
N MET A 947 24.54 11.45 -3.88
CA MET A 947 23.88 11.79 -5.14
C MET A 947 22.40 12.07 -4.93
N LEU A 948 21.90 13.16 -5.51
CA LEU A 948 20.48 13.45 -5.72
C LEU A 948 20.24 13.57 -7.22
N THR A 949 19.33 12.77 -7.77
CA THR A 949 18.99 12.75 -9.21
C THR A 949 17.63 13.42 -9.48
N PRO A 950 17.37 13.90 -10.71
CA PRO A 950 16.10 14.58 -11.06
C PRO A 950 14.83 13.73 -10.89
N ASP A 951 14.95 12.40 -10.92
CA ASP A 951 13.88 11.42 -10.65
C ASP A 951 13.63 11.20 -9.15
N GLY A 952 14.27 11.98 -8.27
CA GLY A 952 14.02 11.98 -6.83
C GLY A 952 14.80 10.92 -6.04
N LYS A 953 15.79 10.28 -6.63
CA LYS A 953 16.61 9.26 -5.94
C LYS A 953 17.73 9.93 -5.14
N LEU A 954 17.72 9.69 -3.83
CA LEU A 954 18.81 10.05 -2.92
C LEU A 954 19.69 8.83 -2.65
N THR A 955 21.00 8.94 -2.92
CA THR A 955 22.01 7.95 -2.55
C THR A 955 23.00 8.59 -1.58
N ALA A 956 23.17 8.03 -0.39
CA ALA A 956 24.16 8.48 0.60
C ALA A 956 24.93 7.27 1.18
N ARG A 957 26.26 7.27 1.08
CA ARG A 957 27.15 6.23 1.62
C ARG A 957 27.92 6.79 2.82
N ASN A 958 28.00 6.00 3.91
CA ASN A 958 28.63 6.38 5.18
C ASN A 958 28.08 7.69 5.79
N ALA A 959 26.78 7.93 5.65
CA ALA A 959 26.12 9.10 6.24
C ALA A 959 25.67 8.82 7.67
N ASP A 960 26.05 9.68 8.60
CA ASP A 960 25.45 9.77 9.94
C ASP A 960 24.33 10.82 9.88
N ILE A 961 23.08 10.36 9.92
CA ILE A 961 21.90 11.23 9.81
C ILE A 961 21.28 11.36 11.21
N SER A 962 21.54 12.50 11.86
CA SER A 962 20.93 12.87 13.13
C SER A 962 19.83 13.93 12.89
N GLY A 963 18.64 13.74 13.46
CA GLY A 963 17.48 14.64 13.28
C GLY A 963 16.18 13.91 12.94
N HIS A 964 15.14 14.65 12.53
CA HIS A 964 13.86 14.10 12.10
C HIS A 964 13.87 13.85 10.59
N ILE A 965 13.74 12.59 10.17
CA ILE A 965 13.58 12.21 8.76
C ILE A 965 12.09 11.90 8.53
N SER A 966 11.43 12.63 7.62
CA SER A 966 10.06 12.34 7.19
C SER A 966 10.09 11.80 5.76
N ALA A 967 9.68 10.55 5.58
CA ALA A 967 9.50 9.92 4.29
C ALA A 967 8.02 9.51 4.14
N ASN A 968 7.31 10.10 3.18
CA ASN A 968 5.88 9.88 3.02
C ASN A 968 5.54 8.52 2.38
N SER A 969 6.50 7.87 1.71
CA SER A 969 6.41 6.49 1.19
C SER A 969 7.79 5.96 0.77
N GLY A 970 8.09 4.68 0.97
CA GLY A 970 9.33 4.03 0.48
C GLY A 970 9.44 2.56 0.89
N ALA A 971 10.26 1.77 0.17
CA ALA A 971 10.54 0.37 0.48
C ALA A 971 12.03 0.17 0.78
N LEU A 972 12.35 -0.48 1.90
CA LEU A 972 13.70 -0.89 2.25
C LEU A 972 13.92 -2.33 1.75
N ASN A 973 14.56 -2.49 0.59
CA ASN A 973 14.86 -3.79 -0.01
C ASN A 973 16.35 -4.14 0.17
N ASN A 974 16.65 -5.41 0.50
CA ASN A 974 18.02 -5.92 0.70
C ASN A 974 18.84 -5.18 1.76
N VAL A 975 18.23 -4.87 2.91
CA VAL A 975 18.97 -4.32 4.06
C VAL A 975 19.68 -5.44 4.80
N THR A 976 21.01 -5.45 4.74
CA THR A 976 21.87 -6.27 5.60
C THR A 976 22.32 -5.43 6.79
N ILE A 977 21.94 -5.82 8.00
CA ILE A 977 22.45 -5.21 9.23
C ILE A 977 23.63 -6.08 9.70
N GLU A 978 24.85 -5.59 9.54
CA GLU A 978 26.06 -6.36 9.87
C GLU A 978 26.31 -6.46 11.40
N GLU A 979 25.67 -5.60 12.20
CA GLU A 979 25.73 -5.58 13.68
C GLU A 979 24.34 -5.37 14.34
N ASN A 980 24.30 -4.99 15.63
CA ASN A 980 23.05 -4.75 16.37
C ASN A 980 22.42 -3.40 15.99
N CYS A 981 21.15 -3.40 15.60
CA CYS A 981 20.33 -2.19 15.49
C CYS A 981 19.59 -1.93 16.81
N THR A 982 19.66 -0.70 17.35
CA THR A 982 18.92 -0.29 18.56
C THR A 982 18.03 0.90 18.27
N ILE A 983 16.70 0.70 18.30
CA ILE A 983 15.71 1.78 18.17
C ILE A 983 15.39 2.28 19.58
N LYS A 984 15.85 3.50 19.94
CA LYS A 984 15.68 4.10 21.28
C LYS A 984 14.35 4.87 21.45
N GLY A 985 13.40 4.70 20.53
CA GLY A 985 12.09 5.38 20.52
C GLY A 985 10.95 4.47 20.04
N THR A 986 9.75 5.02 19.85
CA THR A 986 8.58 4.24 19.41
C THR A 986 8.58 4.04 17.89
N LEU A 987 8.71 2.79 17.43
CA LEU A 987 8.41 2.40 16.05
C LEU A 987 6.89 2.18 15.93
N ARG A 988 6.20 2.97 15.12
CA ARG A 988 4.79 2.77 14.79
C ARG A 988 4.70 2.37 13.32
N ALA A 989 4.29 1.13 13.06
CA ALA A 989 4.06 0.59 11.73
C ALA A 989 2.61 0.06 11.66
N GLU A 990 1.91 0.33 10.56
CA GLU A 990 0.51 -0.11 10.39
C GLU A 990 0.41 -1.64 10.17
N ARG A 991 1.43 -2.25 9.55
CA ARG A 991 1.61 -3.71 9.44
C ARG A 991 3.09 -4.05 9.56
N ILE A 992 3.42 -4.98 10.46
CA ILE A 992 4.69 -5.71 10.45
C ILE A 992 4.31 -7.14 10.03
N LEU A 993 4.74 -7.57 8.85
CA LEU A 993 4.53 -8.94 8.39
C LEU A 993 5.72 -9.81 8.83
N GLY A 994 5.51 -10.54 9.92
CA GLY A 994 6.48 -11.43 10.54
C GLY A 994 6.23 -11.50 12.05
N ASP A 995 6.35 -12.68 12.65
CA ASP A 995 6.29 -12.82 14.10
C ASP A 995 7.51 -12.11 14.71
N ILE A 996 7.33 -11.19 15.66
CA ILE A 996 8.47 -10.67 16.44
C ILE A 996 8.93 -11.81 17.35
N VAL A 997 9.83 -12.61 16.82
CA VAL A 997 10.38 -13.82 17.43
C VAL A 997 11.81 -13.51 17.84
N LYS A 998 12.09 -13.66 19.14
CA LYS A 998 13.46 -13.95 19.54
C LYS A 998 13.61 -15.46 19.52
N ALA A 999 14.34 -15.95 18.53
CA ALA A 999 14.75 -17.34 18.43
C ALA A 999 16.22 -17.47 18.85
N ALA A 1000 16.52 -18.45 19.69
CA ALA A 1000 17.88 -18.84 20.01
C ALA A 1000 18.10 -20.27 19.53
N GLY A 1001 19.00 -20.43 18.56
CA GLY A 1001 19.43 -21.72 18.01
C GLY A 1001 20.86 -22.05 18.45
N ARG A 1002 21.12 -23.28 18.89
CA ARG A 1002 22.49 -23.73 19.17
C ARG A 1002 22.64 -25.24 19.03
N GLU A 1003 23.70 -25.67 18.37
CA GLU A 1003 24.08 -27.09 18.32
C GLU A 1003 24.50 -27.60 19.72
N PHE A 1004 24.08 -28.82 20.05
CA PHE A 1004 24.51 -29.49 21.28
C PHE A 1004 26.00 -29.84 21.25
N PRO A 1005 26.72 -29.79 22.39
CA PRO A 1005 28.12 -30.17 22.42
C PRO A 1005 28.32 -31.64 22.01
N TYR A 1006 29.22 -31.86 21.05
CA TYR A 1006 29.66 -33.19 20.64
C TYR A 1006 31.09 -33.46 21.10
N PHE A 1007 31.39 -34.71 21.42
CA PHE A 1007 32.77 -35.17 21.43
C PHE A 1007 33.28 -35.25 19.99
N ILE A 1008 34.35 -34.53 19.70
CA ILE A 1008 34.99 -34.48 18.39
C ILE A 1008 36.35 -35.19 18.50
N THR A 1009 36.58 -36.18 17.65
CA THR A 1009 37.87 -36.89 17.59
C THR A 1009 38.95 -36.01 16.97
N SER A 1010 40.22 -36.39 17.13
CA SER A 1010 41.38 -35.62 16.60
C SER A 1010 41.37 -35.40 15.08
N ASN A 1011 40.59 -36.18 14.32
CA ASN A 1011 40.35 -36.03 12.89
C ASN A 1011 39.15 -35.13 12.54
N GLY A 1012 38.48 -34.52 13.52
CA GLY A 1012 37.34 -33.62 13.31
C GLY A 1012 35.97 -34.30 13.19
N GLU A 1013 35.87 -35.63 13.38
CA GLU A 1013 34.58 -36.33 13.34
C GLU A 1013 33.78 -36.16 14.64
N LYS A 1014 32.50 -35.80 14.53
CA LYS A 1014 31.54 -35.80 15.64
C LYS A 1014 31.14 -37.24 15.95
N ARG A 1015 31.36 -37.68 17.20
CA ARG A 1015 31.05 -39.05 17.64
C ARG A 1015 29.74 -39.13 18.41
N TYR A 1016 29.62 -38.44 19.53
CA TYR A 1016 28.44 -38.52 20.39
C TYR A 1016 28.17 -37.19 21.07
N ALA A 1017 26.89 -36.91 21.31
CA ALA A 1017 26.44 -35.71 22.01
C ALA A 1017 26.63 -35.88 23.52
N ASN A 1018 27.38 -34.97 24.14
CA ASN A 1018 27.55 -34.93 25.58
C ASN A 1018 27.83 -33.49 26.05
N GLY A 1019 26.91 -32.95 26.83
CA GLY A 1019 27.05 -31.61 27.38
C GLY A 1019 25.70 -30.99 27.76
N THR A 1020 25.75 -29.76 28.27
CA THR A 1020 24.56 -29.01 28.66
C THR A 1020 24.51 -27.67 27.96
N LEU A 1021 23.35 -27.34 27.39
CA LEU A 1021 23.02 -26.00 26.92
C LEU A 1021 22.07 -25.34 27.91
N THR A 1022 22.34 -24.10 28.27
CA THR A 1022 21.48 -23.31 29.15
C THR A 1022 21.00 -22.07 28.41
N VAL A 1023 19.68 -21.90 28.35
CA VAL A 1023 19.02 -20.71 27.81
C VAL A 1023 18.48 -19.91 28.98
N VAL A 1024 18.90 -18.64 29.07
CA VAL A 1024 18.39 -17.69 30.04
C VAL A 1024 17.53 -16.67 29.30
N ILE A 1025 16.29 -16.55 29.72
CA ILE A 1025 15.32 -15.58 29.23
C ILE A 1025 15.16 -14.55 30.33
N GLU A 1026 15.63 -13.32 30.11
CA GLU A 1026 15.40 -12.17 30.99
C GLU A 1026 14.25 -11.33 30.41
N ASP A 1027 13.29 -10.98 31.25
CA ASP A 1027 12.03 -10.38 30.81
C ASP A 1027 11.55 -9.30 31.78
N ASP A 1028 11.43 -8.07 31.28
CA ASP A 1028 10.94 -6.88 31.98
C ASP A 1028 9.58 -6.39 31.43
N GLN A 1029 8.98 -7.16 30.51
CA GLN A 1029 7.89 -6.68 29.69
C GLN A 1029 6.51 -6.91 30.36
N SER A 1030 5.54 -6.05 30.10
CA SER A 1030 4.26 -5.92 30.83
C SER A 1030 3.06 -6.79 30.38
N PHE A 1031 3.27 -7.90 29.66
CA PHE A 1031 2.23 -8.77 29.08
C PHE A 1031 2.66 -10.25 29.16
N ASP A 1032 1.80 -11.23 28.85
CA ASP A 1032 2.19 -12.65 28.95
C ASP A 1032 2.93 -13.17 27.71
N ARG A 1033 3.85 -14.12 27.89
CA ARG A 1033 4.71 -14.70 26.84
C ARG A 1033 4.53 -16.21 26.77
N GLN A 1034 4.83 -16.76 25.61
CA GLN A 1034 4.84 -18.17 25.33
C GLN A 1034 6.22 -18.56 24.80
N VAL A 1035 6.85 -19.55 25.42
CA VAL A 1035 8.15 -20.10 25.02
C VAL A 1035 7.92 -21.44 24.35
N SER A 1036 8.18 -21.53 23.05
CA SER A 1036 8.02 -22.72 22.25
C SER A 1036 9.37 -23.37 21.96
N ILE A 1037 9.45 -24.69 22.18
CA ILE A 1037 10.62 -25.53 21.89
C ILE A 1037 10.19 -26.48 20.77
N PRO A 1038 10.57 -26.21 19.52
CA PRO A 1038 10.39 -27.15 18.41
C PRO A 1038 11.08 -28.49 18.70
N GLY A 1039 10.64 -29.55 18.01
CA GLY A 1039 11.07 -30.92 18.29
C GLY A 1039 12.59 -31.13 18.26
N ILE A 1040 13.18 -31.41 19.43
CA ILE A 1040 14.56 -31.89 19.55
C ILE A 1040 14.55 -33.40 19.36
N THR A 1041 15.12 -33.85 18.24
CA THR A 1041 15.20 -35.29 17.92
C THR A 1041 16.55 -35.83 18.41
N PHE A 1042 16.55 -36.92 19.17
CA PHE A 1042 17.77 -37.54 19.68
C PHE A 1042 17.72 -39.08 19.59
N GLN A 1043 18.85 -39.69 19.30
CA GLN A 1043 18.96 -41.13 19.03
C GLN A 1043 20.34 -41.68 19.41
N GLY A 1044 20.36 -42.81 20.10
CA GLY A 1044 21.56 -43.64 20.30
C GLY A 1044 21.74 -44.66 19.16
N ALA A 1045 22.98 -45.02 18.82
CA ALA A 1045 23.24 -45.89 17.67
C ALA A 1045 23.23 -47.39 17.98
N ALA A 1046 22.93 -48.18 16.93
CA ALA A 1046 23.09 -49.63 16.93
C ALA A 1046 24.53 -50.00 16.56
N TYR A 1047 25.11 -50.96 17.27
CA TYR A 1047 26.32 -51.66 16.82
C TYR A 1047 25.95 -53.09 16.42
N ASP A 1048 26.24 -53.46 15.18
CA ASP A 1048 26.12 -54.84 14.69
C ASP A 1048 27.26 -55.67 15.31
N SER A 1049 26.93 -56.59 16.22
CA SER A 1049 27.90 -57.53 16.77
C SER A 1049 27.76 -58.87 16.06
N GLN A 1050 28.86 -59.40 15.51
CA GLN A 1050 28.92 -60.73 14.88
C GLN A 1050 28.69 -61.90 15.87
N THR A 1051 28.27 -61.62 17.10
CA THR A 1051 27.99 -62.58 18.17
C THR A 1051 26.69 -62.22 18.91
N SER A 1052 25.57 -62.27 18.16
CA SER A 1052 24.18 -62.50 18.62
C SER A 1052 23.58 -61.71 19.79
N ASN A 1053 24.12 -60.56 20.20
CA ASN A 1053 23.41 -59.59 21.05
C ASN A 1053 23.58 -58.19 20.45
N ASP A 1054 22.48 -57.54 20.08
CA ASP A 1054 22.51 -56.14 19.61
C ASP A 1054 22.91 -55.23 20.78
N VAL A 1055 24.08 -54.61 20.69
CA VAL A 1055 24.55 -53.63 21.67
C VAL A 1055 24.20 -52.24 21.15
N TRP A 1056 23.45 -51.47 21.94
CA TRP A 1056 22.99 -50.13 21.58
C TRP A 1056 23.68 -49.11 22.46
N ASP A 1057 24.12 -47.99 21.89
CA ASP A 1057 24.48 -46.83 22.70
C ASP A 1057 23.20 -46.09 23.12
N ASP A 1058 23.20 -45.55 24.33
CA ASP A 1058 22.07 -44.85 24.91
C ASP A 1058 22.26 -43.33 24.73
N CYS A 1059 21.28 -42.62 24.21
CA CYS A 1059 21.26 -41.15 24.19
C CYS A 1059 20.14 -40.63 25.09
N THR A 1060 20.48 -39.93 26.17
CA THR A 1060 19.52 -39.41 27.15
C THR A 1060 19.45 -37.89 27.08
N LEU A 1061 18.25 -37.35 26.91
CA LEU A 1061 17.97 -35.92 27.01
C LEU A 1061 17.21 -35.61 28.30
N THR A 1062 17.78 -34.75 29.14
CA THR A 1062 17.15 -34.23 30.35
C THR A 1062 16.93 -32.72 30.19
N VAL A 1063 15.70 -32.25 30.42
CA VAL A 1063 15.34 -30.82 30.34
C VAL A 1063 14.85 -30.34 31.69
N ARG A 1064 15.39 -29.21 32.16
CA ARG A 1064 15.01 -28.57 33.43
C ARG A 1064 14.53 -27.13 33.20
N LYS A 1065 13.41 -26.75 33.83
CA LYS A 1065 12.91 -25.37 33.93
C LYS A 1065 13.17 -24.85 35.33
N ASN A 1066 13.95 -23.78 35.45
CA ASN A 1066 14.33 -23.16 36.72
C ASN A 1066 14.90 -24.20 37.73
N GLY A 1067 15.70 -25.15 37.24
CA GLY A 1067 16.27 -26.23 38.04
C GLY A 1067 15.37 -27.44 38.28
N VAL A 1068 14.07 -27.37 37.96
CA VAL A 1068 13.13 -28.50 38.10
C VAL A 1068 13.10 -29.33 36.82
N GLU A 1069 13.24 -30.65 36.95
CA GLU A 1069 13.16 -31.57 35.81
C GLU A 1069 11.75 -31.62 35.23
N ILE A 1070 11.65 -31.35 33.92
CA ILE A 1070 10.38 -31.32 33.18
C ILE A 1070 10.32 -32.38 32.08
N TYR A 1071 11.45 -33.00 31.75
CA TYR A 1071 11.56 -34.10 30.79
C TYR A 1071 12.86 -34.88 31.01
N ASN A 1072 12.80 -36.20 30.89
CA ASN A 1072 13.95 -37.09 30.99
C ASN A 1072 13.64 -38.40 30.26
N GLN A 1073 14.29 -38.63 29.13
CA GLN A 1073 14.09 -39.85 28.34
C GLN A 1073 15.38 -40.30 27.67
N THR A 1074 15.55 -41.62 27.60
CA THR A 1074 16.66 -42.30 26.91
C THR A 1074 16.16 -42.95 25.62
N SER A 1075 16.88 -42.72 24.52
CA SER A 1075 16.67 -43.39 23.23
C SER A 1075 17.76 -44.45 23.00
N ARG A 1076 17.32 -45.64 22.57
CA ARG A 1076 18.15 -46.79 22.17
C ARG A 1076 17.76 -47.20 20.76
N GLY A 1077 18.49 -46.73 19.75
CA GLY A 1077 18.26 -47.15 18.37
C GLY A 1077 17.07 -46.55 17.63
N VAL A 1078 16.04 -46.04 18.31
CA VAL A 1078 14.86 -45.40 17.70
C VAL A 1078 14.82 -43.92 18.09
N PRO A 1079 14.69 -42.97 17.14
CA PRO A 1079 14.66 -41.54 17.45
C PRO A 1079 13.55 -41.19 18.45
N ALA A 1080 13.91 -40.47 19.51
CA ALA A 1080 12.96 -39.85 20.44
C ALA A 1080 12.90 -38.34 20.17
N VAL A 1081 11.75 -37.71 20.47
CA VAL A 1081 11.51 -36.29 20.19
C VAL A 1081 11.00 -35.58 21.44
N PHE A 1082 11.63 -34.45 21.80
CA PHE A 1082 11.14 -33.55 22.83
C PHE A 1082 10.63 -32.24 22.21
N THR A 1083 9.37 -31.90 22.47
CA THR A 1083 8.80 -30.58 22.14
C THR A 1083 7.96 -30.08 23.30
N ARG A 1084 7.93 -28.77 23.52
CA ARG A 1084 7.12 -28.18 24.59
C ARG A 1084 6.81 -26.71 24.36
N THR A 1085 5.64 -26.30 24.84
CA THR A 1085 5.25 -24.90 24.99
C THR A 1085 5.14 -24.56 26.48
N LEU A 1086 5.73 -23.44 26.90
CA LEU A 1086 5.80 -23.00 28.28
C LEU A 1086 5.31 -21.55 28.41
N ASP A 1087 4.41 -21.31 29.35
CA ASP A 1087 3.98 -19.94 29.65
C ASP A 1087 5.00 -19.21 30.55
N MET A 1088 5.12 -17.90 30.29
CA MET A 1088 5.90 -16.94 31.08
C MET A 1088 5.03 -15.70 31.35
N PRO A 1089 4.47 -15.56 32.57
CA PRO A 1089 3.60 -14.43 32.92
C PRO A 1089 4.33 -13.08 32.98
N ALA A 1090 3.60 -11.99 32.73
CA ALA A 1090 4.12 -10.63 32.84
C ALA A 1090 4.86 -10.38 34.16
N GLY A 1091 6.04 -9.74 34.11
CA GLY A 1091 6.82 -9.37 35.29
C GLY A 1091 7.59 -10.51 35.99
N SER A 1092 7.72 -11.69 35.37
CA SER A 1092 8.39 -12.86 35.98
C SER A 1092 9.93 -12.79 36.02
N GLY A 1093 10.56 -11.73 35.50
CA GLY A 1093 11.97 -11.37 35.70
C GLY A 1093 13.00 -12.27 35.00
N ARG A 1094 12.96 -13.60 35.20
CA ARG A 1094 13.94 -14.54 34.62
C ARG A 1094 13.42 -15.98 34.54
N MET A 1095 13.59 -16.62 33.39
CA MET A 1095 13.40 -18.06 33.19
C MET A 1095 14.68 -18.72 32.68
N THR A 1096 15.08 -19.84 33.28
CA THR A 1096 16.25 -20.62 32.86
C THR A 1096 15.80 -22.01 32.40
N LEU A 1097 16.15 -22.38 31.17
CA LEU A 1097 15.96 -23.71 30.61
C LEU A 1097 17.32 -24.37 30.41
N SER A 1098 17.51 -25.55 30.98
CA SER A 1098 18.74 -26.33 30.81
C SER A 1098 18.44 -27.64 30.10
N PHE A 1099 19.17 -27.91 29.03
CA PHE A 1099 19.07 -29.10 28.19
C PHE A 1099 20.38 -29.86 28.31
N SER A 1100 20.35 -30.99 29.02
CA SER A 1100 21.51 -31.86 29.21
C SER A 1100 21.35 -33.10 28.35
N VAL A 1101 22.30 -33.32 27.43
CA VAL A 1101 22.38 -34.56 26.66
C VAL A 1101 23.55 -35.38 27.18
N ASN A 1102 23.33 -36.67 27.41
CA ASN A 1102 24.37 -37.61 27.81
C ASN A 1102 24.28 -38.87 26.97
N THR A 1103 25.43 -39.32 26.44
CA THR A 1103 25.53 -40.57 25.71
C THR A 1103 26.29 -41.59 26.54
N HIS A 1104 25.70 -42.77 26.74
CA HIS A 1104 26.35 -43.89 27.42
C HIS A 1104 26.64 -45.00 26.40
N GLY A 1105 27.91 -45.34 26.24
CA GLY A 1105 28.34 -46.41 25.36
C GLY A 1105 28.22 -47.76 26.04
N ASN A 1106 27.51 -48.70 25.42
CA ASN A 1106 27.36 -50.06 25.94
C ASN A 1106 28.32 -51.06 25.27
N SER A 1107 29.14 -50.61 24.32
CA SER A 1107 30.14 -51.42 23.60
C SER A 1107 31.58 -51.08 24.03
N SER A 1108 32.56 -51.90 23.59
CA SER A 1108 33.99 -51.65 23.82
C SER A 1108 34.60 -50.57 22.92
N GLY A 1109 33.81 -49.99 22.01
CA GLY A 1109 34.20 -48.89 21.12
C GLY A 1109 33.80 -47.51 21.63
N TRP A 1110 34.13 -46.47 20.86
CA TRP A 1110 33.65 -45.11 21.15
C TRP A 1110 32.15 -45.02 20.88
N PRO A 1111 31.34 -44.46 21.80
CA PRO A 1111 29.90 -44.37 21.62
C PRO A 1111 29.53 -43.48 20.44
N TYR A 1112 28.33 -43.69 19.88
CA TYR A 1112 27.78 -42.84 18.84
C TYR A 1112 26.32 -42.46 19.11
N SER A 1113 26.02 -41.18 18.95
CA SER A 1113 24.66 -40.65 19.07
C SER A 1113 24.44 -39.45 18.16
N ARG A 1114 23.17 -39.17 17.86
CA ARG A 1114 22.73 -38.01 17.09
C ARG A 1114 21.69 -37.24 17.88
N ILE A 1115 21.79 -35.93 17.85
CA ILE A 1115 20.80 -34.99 18.37
C ILE A 1115 20.71 -33.80 17.42
N SER A 1116 19.49 -33.31 17.17
CA SER A 1116 19.26 -32.09 16.41
C SER A 1116 19.61 -30.85 17.24
N ASP A 1117 19.82 -29.72 16.58
CA ASP A 1117 20.09 -28.45 17.25
C ASP A 1117 18.94 -28.04 18.18
N LEU A 1118 19.29 -27.36 19.27
CA LEU A 1118 18.32 -26.72 20.15
C LEU A 1118 17.80 -25.46 19.47
N LEU A 1119 16.49 -25.32 19.36
CA LEU A 1119 15.82 -24.07 19.01
C LEU A 1119 14.83 -23.70 20.13
N VAL A 1120 14.90 -22.47 20.61
CA VAL A 1120 13.95 -21.91 21.57
C VAL A 1120 13.37 -20.63 20.99
N ILE A 1121 12.05 -20.53 20.95
CA ILE A 1121 11.30 -19.43 20.36
C ILE A 1121 10.50 -18.76 21.49
N VAL A 1122 10.60 -17.45 21.63
CA VAL A 1122 9.76 -16.68 22.57
C VAL A 1122 8.80 -15.80 21.77
N THR A 1123 7.50 -15.95 22.03
CA THR A 1123 6.41 -15.19 21.41
C THR A 1123 5.55 -14.50 22.48
N LYS A 1124 4.79 -13.49 22.08
CA LYS A 1124 3.74 -12.90 22.91
C LYS A 1124 2.60 -13.92 23.06
N LYS A 1125 2.21 -14.24 24.30
CA LYS A 1125 1.00 -15.04 24.56
C LYS A 1125 -0.19 -14.16 24.21
N SER A 1126 -1.01 -14.59 23.25
CA SER A 1126 -2.18 -13.84 22.81
C SER A 1126 -3.11 -13.59 24.00
N SER A 1127 -3.29 -12.34 24.39
CA SER A 1127 -4.45 -11.93 25.17
C SER A 1127 -5.69 -12.21 24.32
N ALA A 1128 -6.68 -12.90 24.90
CA ALA A 1128 -7.96 -13.21 24.28
C ALA A 1128 -8.47 -12.03 23.42
N GLY A 1129 -8.82 -12.31 22.16
CA GLY A 1129 -9.28 -11.29 21.20
C GLY A 1129 -8.68 -11.38 19.79
N ILE A 1130 -8.03 -12.48 19.41
CA ILE A 1130 -7.73 -12.76 18.00
C ILE A 1130 -8.65 -13.91 17.56
N THR A 1131 -9.68 -13.57 16.80
CA THR A 1131 -10.39 -14.50 15.92
C THR A 1131 -9.58 -14.61 14.65
N ILE A 1132 -9.16 -15.83 14.29
CA ILE A 1132 -8.67 -16.12 12.95
C ILE A 1132 -9.91 -16.56 12.18
N SER A 1133 -10.45 -15.66 11.36
CA SER A 1133 -11.43 -15.99 10.32
C SER A 1133 -10.73 -16.58 9.10
#